data_AF-A0A9P9YBH1-F1
#
_entry.id   AF-A0A9P9YBH1-F1
#
_cell.length_a   1.000
_cell.length_b   1.000
_cell.length_c   1.000
_cell.angle_alpha   90.00
_cell.angle_beta   90.00
_cell.angle_gamma   90.00
#
_symmetry.space_group_name_H-M   'P 1'
#
loop_
_entity.id
_entity.type
_entity.pdbx_description
1 polymer ?
#
loop_
_entity_poly.entity_id
_entity_poly.type
_entity_poly.pdbx_seq_one_letter_code
_entity_poly.pdbx_strand_id
1 'polypeptide(L)'
;MFMFRNCAVLLVIGSICCFIYGLFQLHVEVEPNACRMTYMFGEPMFAKVGVKDSDLYPNYGLYYYYEGVRQQPVDPLKRRMTGAPVIFVPGNAGSYKQVRSLASVALRKAMSDDTGLHLDYYTIDYDEELSALYGGYLPRQRSYLKLCIRTILGIYAGRAEQPSIVLIGHSMGGKLAQSVLVDPAIGQYINTIVSISTPLDQPVLNLDAQLEEFYEQTNAGLGKLRTATVPTMTTNVCQSLHQRPPNVQRMANQDSSARLDNVLLISTGGGNRDLLVRPGLTTSQFNDLHAMTSAIPKVSLSCDHLSAVWCLQFMQAINRFLFSIAHVREDRSSIVFGTNKQRNLQSALSTFVKSRRRQQSTVRFGAAGNWHEERRLVINKYFTNGLKGTFFDLIGLQRQERYRKMAIEALNVDDEDWLFGCSAQEHNKTEQLHCEKATSLMHLVQRLPNEDRDPRSIAILDLHNLRKTYVQWSHVLVRLPASSKRIGYNLDIYDPRERVMDIKMPRWYTMAKLPLINETLQGTLHHRLRISEMVDPYQSIRVIVEPLQCINPEYRVTARICVPWAAGFERFQTIKSFDQKPQLYVNVPTLVPRHYNTTQNPVTVDLYMDPICRYRISYEYSYSSALSRLVLEFYGWLPAHLVCVLLIVLRKQVETFHVVGTFRSLRPYVGYLQYTSLYVVTACRLLKKLIISSRLLPEPEPLDYSINVSIVLHCAAIALSLLATLGTWLALTLYGNAFYRLALRVTRLSQATSNVMISIMTHLPITYGILTIATAMGTCSGVSLLLAFVFYFLMLSNAYKDYLEDFLWQKAANLVRGKPTAAAVSPQDSTSGEEAGQQEALEPKDKQQGKVEEEEEPEPCVGLQNFSFHVTLLLMLFMQLLLNAPSTLAWARSRRHGINLPDPSLYPSIVVLASLSLLLQLRAPQKCQGYWMLSIVFYVLAGVVLLYCQAAIYRLTFVIAGAFALLAVHQGLWVLWRRLSS
;
A
#
# COMPACT_ATOMS: atom_id res chain seq x y z
N MET A 1 23.61 -31.74 11.13
CA MET A 1 24.02 -30.35 10.78
C MET A 1 24.04 -30.07 9.27
N PHE A 2 24.52 -30.99 8.42
CA PHE A 2 24.59 -30.82 6.95
C PHE A 2 23.21 -30.68 6.27
N MET A 3 22.23 -31.54 6.63
CA MET A 3 20.86 -31.46 6.10
C MET A 3 20.19 -30.11 6.41
N PHE A 4 20.31 -29.61 7.64
CA PHE A 4 19.76 -28.32 8.06
C PHE A 4 20.34 -27.16 7.24
N ARG A 5 21.65 -27.17 7.00
CA ARG A 5 22.32 -26.17 6.15
C ARG A 5 21.76 -26.17 4.73
N ASN A 6 21.62 -27.34 4.11
CA ASN A 6 21.10 -27.44 2.75
C ASN A 6 19.63 -27.00 2.67
N CYS A 7 18.80 -27.38 3.64
CA CYS A 7 17.42 -26.91 3.74
C CYS A 7 17.34 -25.38 3.88
N ALA A 8 18.19 -24.77 4.69
CA ALA A 8 18.19 -23.33 4.88
C ALA A 8 18.62 -22.56 3.61
N VAL A 9 19.61 -23.08 2.87
CA VAL A 9 20.01 -22.49 1.58
C VAL A 9 18.89 -22.59 0.55
N LEU A 10 18.21 -23.75 0.46
CA LEU A 10 17.04 -23.91 -0.40
C LEU A 10 15.91 -22.96 -0.01
N LEU A 11 15.71 -22.72 1.30
CA LEU A 11 14.71 -21.77 1.78
C LEU A 11 15.05 -20.33 1.39
N VAL A 12 16.33 -19.92 1.44
CA VAL A 12 16.79 -18.61 0.98
C VAL A 12 16.54 -18.43 -0.53
N ILE A 13 16.94 -19.41 -1.34
CA ILE A 13 16.72 -19.39 -2.80
C ILE A 13 15.21 -19.39 -3.11
N GLY A 14 14.43 -20.23 -2.45
CA GLY A 14 12.98 -20.27 -2.60
C GLY A 14 12.33 -18.93 -2.25
N SER A 15 12.73 -18.30 -1.15
CA SER A 15 12.16 -17.03 -0.69
C SER A 15 12.39 -15.88 -1.69
N ILE A 16 13.60 -15.76 -2.25
CA ILE A 16 13.88 -14.71 -3.25
C ILE A 16 13.15 -14.96 -4.56
N CYS A 17 13.10 -16.22 -5.04
CA CYS A 17 12.33 -16.57 -6.23
C CYS A 17 10.83 -16.28 -6.03
N CYS A 18 10.28 -16.60 -4.85
CA CYS A 18 8.91 -16.27 -4.49
C CYS A 18 8.66 -14.76 -4.45
N PHE A 19 9.60 -13.97 -3.91
CA PHE A 19 9.49 -12.51 -3.86
C PHE A 19 9.53 -11.88 -5.26
N ILE A 20 10.46 -12.32 -6.12
CA ILE A 20 10.56 -11.87 -7.53
C ILE A 20 9.30 -12.28 -8.31
N TYR A 21 8.81 -13.50 -8.12
CA TYR A 21 7.57 -13.95 -8.74
C TYR A 21 6.37 -13.14 -8.27
N GLY A 22 6.29 -12.82 -6.96
CA GLY A 22 5.26 -11.93 -6.42
C GLY A 22 5.29 -10.53 -7.03
N LEU A 23 6.48 -9.92 -7.16
CA LEU A 23 6.68 -8.64 -7.85
C LEU A 23 6.21 -8.68 -9.31
N PHE A 24 6.54 -9.75 -10.04
CA PHE A 24 6.09 -9.92 -11.41
C PHE A 24 4.57 -10.05 -11.49
N GLN A 25 3.95 -10.86 -10.62
CA GLN A 25 2.51 -11.06 -10.60
C GLN A 25 1.72 -9.80 -10.23
N LEU A 26 2.30 -8.88 -9.44
CA LEU A 26 1.65 -7.58 -9.16
C LEU A 26 1.35 -6.76 -10.41
N HIS A 27 2.14 -6.90 -11.48
CA HIS A 27 1.91 -6.19 -12.73
C HIS A 27 1.10 -7.00 -13.75
N VAL A 28 1.11 -8.33 -13.65
CA VAL A 28 0.41 -9.23 -14.59
C VAL A 28 -1.04 -9.51 -14.18
N GLU A 29 -1.34 -9.63 -12.88
CA GLU A 29 -2.70 -9.95 -12.39
C GLU A 29 -3.62 -8.71 -12.25
N VAL A 30 -3.22 -7.54 -12.77
CA VAL A 30 -4.04 -6.32 -12.66
C VAL A 30 -5.23 -6.40 -13.64
N GLU A 31 -6.45 -6.35 -13.10
CA GLU A 31 -7.71 -6.27 -13.87
C GLU A 31 -7.62 -5.15 -14.93
N PRO A 32 -8.16 -5.29 -16.16
CA PRO A 32 -8.09 -4.23 -17.17
C PRO A 32 -8.81 -2.94 -16.73
N ASN A 33 -8.41 -1.78 -17.26
CA ASN A 33 -9.07 -0.52 -16.94
C ASN A 33 -10.42 -0.41 -17.67
N ALA A 34 -11.51 -0.68 -16.95
CA ALA A 34 -12.87 -0.51 -17.46
C ALA A 34 -13.43 0.92 -17.27
N CYS A 35 -12.62 1.85 -16.72
CA CYS A 35 -13.11 3.18 -16.50
C CYS A 35 -13.17 4.01 -17.80
N ARG A 36 -14.31 4.68 -18.02
CA ARG A 36 -14.48 5.61 -19.14
C ARG A 36 -13.79 6.93 -18.81
N MET A 37 -13.08 7.46 -19.80
CA MET A 37 -12.42 8.76 -19.69
C MET A 37 -13.45 9.88 -19.54
N THR A 38 -13.21 10.82 -18.61
CA THR A 38 -13.92 12.10 -18.60
C THR A 38 -13.39 13.00 -19.69
N TYR A 39 -14.28 13.65 -20.42
CA TYR A 39 -13.96 14.71 -21.36
C TYR A 39 -14.50 16.04 -20.85
N MET A 40 -13.67 17.08 -20.94
CA MET A 40 -14.07 18.44 -20.58
C MET A 40 -15.10 18.95 -21.60
N PHE A 41 -16.09 19.71 -21.14
CA PHE A 41 -17.15 20.26 -22.00
C PHE A 41 -16.63 21.37 -22.92
N GLY A 42 -15.74 22.21 -22.42
CA GLY A 42 -14.98 23.22 -23.15
C GLY A 42 -13.49 23.20 -22.77
N GLU A 43 -12.75 24.22 -23.19
CA GLU A 43 -11.34 24.37 -22.83
C GLU A 43 -11.19 24.62 -21.32
N PRO A 44 -10.43 23.78 -20.58
CA PRO A 44 -10.27 23.93 -19.14
C PRO A 44 -9.35 25.11 -18.81
N MET A 45 -9.88 26.08 -18.07
CA MET A 45 -9.18 27.30 -17.68
C MET A 45 -9.04 27.38 -16.15
N PHE A 46 -7.95 28.00 -15.70
CA PHE A 46 -7.62 28.13 -14.28
C PHE A 46 -7.32 29.60 -13.95
N ALA A 47 -8.27 30.27 -13.30
CA ALA A 47 -8.09 31.65 -12.87
C ALA A 47 -7.36 31.69 -11.52
N LYS A 48 -6.20 32.35 -11.46
CA LYS A 48 -5.46 32.50 -10.21
C LYS A 48 -6.25 33.40 -9.25
N VAL A 49 -6.45 32.93 -8.02
CA VAL A 49 -7.11 33.68 -6.95
C VAL A 49 -6.03 34.23 -6.03
N GLY A 50 -6.06 35.55 -5.78
CA GLY A 50 -5.14 36.19 -4.85
C GLY A 50 -5.41 35.71 -3.41
N VAL A 51 -4.39 35.12 -2.77
CA VAL A 51 -4.44 34.66 -1.38
C VAL A 51 -3.64 35.65 -0.53
N LYS A 52 -4.18 36.06 0.62
CA LYS A 52 -3.43 36.90 1.56
C LYS A 52 -2.19 36.16 2.06
N ASP A 53 -1.10 36.89 2.24
CA ASP A 53 0.21 36.35 2.66
C ASP A 53 0.78 35.32 1.67
N SER A 54 0.44 35.42 0.37
CA SER A 54 0.97 34.55 -0.68
C SER A 54 2.48 34.59 -0.81
N ASP A 55 3.11 35.69 -0.39
CA ASP A 55 4.57 35.86 -0.43
C ASP A 55 5.32 34.85 0.45
N LEU A 56 4.66 34.31 1.49
CA LEU A 56 5.20 33.22 2.32
C LEU A 56 5.20 31.86 1.59
N TYR A 57 4.40 31.74 0.52
CA TYR A 57 4.18 30.51 -0.24
C TYR A 57 4.36 30.75 -1.76
N PRO A 58 5.55 31.20 -2.21
CA PRO A 58 5.75 31.66 -3.59
C PRO A 58 5.54 30.57 -4.65
N ASN A 59 5.70 29.30 -4.28
CA ASN A 59 5.51 28.15 -5.15
C ASN A 59 4.08 27.58 -5.12
N TYR A 60 3.20 28.07 -4.25
CA TYR A 60 1.83 27.59 -4.17
C TYR A 60 0.85 28.54 -4.84
N GLY A 61 -0.29 27.99 -5.27
CA GLY A 61 -1.33 28.75 -5.95
C GLY A 61 -2.73 28.28 -5.58
N LEU A 62 -3.68 29.20 -5.53
CA LEU A 62 -5.10 28.89 -5.49
C LEU A 62 -5.71 29.26 -6.84
N TYR A 63 -6.48 28.36 -7.42
CA TYR A 63 -7.10 28.56 -8.73
C TYR A 63 -8.60 28.26 -8.67
N TYR A 64 -9.39 29.05 -9.40
CA TYR A 64 -10.78 28.76 -9.72
C TYR A 64 -10.86 28.11 -11.10
N TYR A 65 -11.59 27.00 -11.19
CA TYR A 65 -11.79 26.28 -12.44
C TYR A 65 -13.02 26.82 -13.19
N TYR A 66 -12.86 27.03 -14.50
CA TYR A 66 -13.95 27.34 -15.40
C TYR A 66 -13.67 26.80 -16.80
N GLU A 67 -14.70 26.72 -17.64
CA GLU A 67 -14.56 26.33 -19.05
C GLU A 67 -15.21 27.39 -19.92
N GLY A 68 -14.62 27.71 -21.07
CA GLY A 68 -15.17 28.73 -21.96
C GLY A 68 -14.59 28.75 -23.36
N VAL A 69 -15.30 29.42 -24.26
CA VAL A 69 -14.86 29.85 -25.61
C VAL A 69 -14.55 31.36 -25.63
N ARG A 70 -14.99 32.12 -24.61
CA ARG A 70 -14.90 33.58 -24.55
C ARG A 70 -13.61 34.04 -23.86
N GLN A 71 -12.87 34.91 -24.55
CA GLN A 71 -11.52 35.40 -24.26
C GLN A 71 -11.33 36.24 -22.97
N GLN A 72 -12.32 36.31 -22.06
CA GLN A 72 -12.21 37.14 -20.85
C GLN A 72 -11.94 36.29 -19.60
N PRO A 73 -10.80 36.51 -18.90
CA PRO A 73 -10.48 35.78 -17.68
C PRO A 73 -11.50 36.10 -16.58
N VAL A 74 -12.04 35.07 -15.93
CA VAL A 74 -12.91 35.23 -14.76
C VAL A 74 -12.05 35.54 -13.54
N ASP A 75 -12.31 36.65 -12.86
CA ASP A 75 -11.68 36.98 -11.58
C ASP A 75 -12.71 36.78 -10.43
N PRO A 76 -12.60 35.71 -9.62
CA PRO A 76 -13.52 35.43 -8.53
C PRO A 76 -13.56 36.50 -7.43
N LEU A 77 -12.55 37.37 -7.34
CA LEU A 77 -12.54 38.47 -6.37
C LEU A 77 -13.34 39.69 -6.86
N LYS A 78 -13.50 39.84 -8.17
CA LYS A 78 -14.25 40.96 -8.79
C LYS A 78 -15.67 40.57 -9.20
N ARG A 79 -15.89 39.28 -9.48
CA ARG A 79 -17.20 38.75 -9.85
C ARG A 79 -17.92 38.18 -8.63
N ARG A 80 -19.20 38.49 -8.49
CA ARG A 80 -20.05 37.85 -7.48
C ARG A 80 -20.22 36.36 -7.81
N MET A 81 -19.60 35.50 -7.01
CA MET A 81 -19.73 34.04 -7.10
C MET A 81 -21.03 33.59 -6.43
N THR A 82 -21.82 32.71 -7.05
CA THR A 82 -23.15 32.30 -6.54
C THR A 82 -23.30 30.80 -6.30
N GLY A 83 -22.37 29.96 -6.78
CA GLY A 83 -22.37 28.52 -6.60
C GLY A 83 -21.92 28.09 -5.21
N ALA A 84 -22.08 26.82 -4.86
CA ALA A 84 -21.55 26.30 -3.58
C ALA A 84 -20.04 25.97 -3.71
N PRO A 85 -19.18 26.42 -2.78
CA PRO A 85 -17.73 26.31 -2.92
C PRO A 85 -17.20 24.90 -2.62
N VAL A 86 -16.46 24.32 -3.56
CA VAL A 86 -15.75 23.04 -3.44
C VAL A 86 -14.26 23.26 -3.62
N ILE A 87 -13.42 22.74 -2.72
CA ILE A 87 -11.95 22.83 -2.84
C ILE A 87 -11.40 21.43 -3.13
N PHE A 88 -10.71 21.29 -4.25
CA PHE A 88 -9.89 20.12 -4.56
C PHE A 88 -8.47 20.29 -4.02
N VAL A 89 -8.01 19.28 -3.28
CA VAL A 89 -6.69 19.23 -2.65
C VAL A 89 -5.91 18.08 -3.29
N PRO A 90 -4.91 18.35 -4.15
CA PRO A 90 -4.11 17.29 -4.76
C PRO A 90 -3.19 16.63 -3.74
N GLY A 91 -2.75 15.42 -4.07
CA GLY A 91 -1.82 14.65 -3.25
C GLY A 91 -0.37 14.70 -3.73
N ASN A 92 0.38 13.65 -3.38
CA ASN A 92 1.79 13.50 -3.71
C ASN A 92 2.03 13.57 -5.23
N ALA A 93 2.91 14.48 -5.67
CA ALA A 93 3.16 14.77 -7.09
C ALA A 93 1.89 15.11 -7.90
N GLY A 94 0.81 15.53 -7.23
CA GLY A 94 -0.48 15.77 -7.85
C GLY A 94 -0.57 17.18 -8.41
N SER A 95 -1.02 17.28 -9.66
CA SER A 95 -1.31 18.56 -10.30
C SER A 95 -2.69 19.09 -9.88
N TYR A 96 -2.80 20.39 -9.61
CA TYR A 96 -4.09 21.06 -9.37
C TYR A 96 -5.09 20.86 -10.53
N LYS A 97 -4.59 20.55 -11.74
CA LYS A 97 -5.39 20.30 -12.95
C LYS A 97 -6.21 19.02 -12.89
N GLN A 98 -5.94 18.12 -11.94
CA GLN A 98 -6.74 16.89 -11.73
C GLN A 98 -8.22 17.19 -11.45
N VAL A 99 -8.53 18.37 -10.89
CA VAL A 99 -9.92 18.81 -10.61
C VAL A 99 -10.81 18.85 -11.86
N ARG A 100 -10.24 19.02 -13.06
CA ARG A 100 -10.98 19.23 -14.31
C ARG A 100 -12.07 18.19 -14.56
N SER A 101 -11.80 16.93 -14.21
CA SER A 101 -12.71 15.82 -14.40
C SER A 101 -13.95 15.92 -13.50
N LEU A 102 -13.77 16.33 -12.24
CA LEU A 102 -14.87 16.59 -11.32
C LEU A 102 -15.66 17.82 -11.74
N ALA A 103 -14.94 18.93 -11.97
CA ALA A 103 -15.53 20.22 -12.22
C ALA A 103 -16.28 20.28 -13.56
N SER A 104 -15.78 19.62 -14.61
CA SER A 104 -16.48 19.55 -15.90
C SER A 104 -17.79 18.78 -15.82
N VAL A 105 -17.80 17.64 -15.12
CA VAL A 105 -19.02 16.86 -14.90
C VAL A 105 -20.05 17.67 -14.11
N ALA A 106 -19.61 18.44 -13.11
CA ALA A 106 -20.47 19.35 -12.36
C ALA A 106 -21.03 20.48 -13.24
N LEU A 107 -20.19 21.11 -14.07
CA LEU A 107 -20.58 22.19 -14.97
C LEU A 107 -21.65 21.73 -15.97
N ARG A 108 -21.47 20.56 -16.58
CA ARG A 108 -22.47 19.95 -17.48
C ARG A 108 -23.79 19.66 -16.77
N LYS A 109 -23.73 19.20 -15.52
CA LYS A 109 -24.94 18.96 -14.73
C LYS A 109 -25.66 20.27 -14.40
N ALA A 110 -24.92 21.34 -14.10
CA ALA A 110 -25.48 22.66 -13.83
C ALA A 110 -26.15 23.29 -15.06
N MET A 111 -25.53 23.18 -16.25
CA MET A 111 -26.11 23.70 -17.49
C MET A 111 -27.40 22.99 -17.92
N SER A 112 -27.61 21.76 -17.44
CA SER A 112 -28.83 20.97 -17.68
C SER A 112 -29.83 21.05 -16.53
N ASP A 113 -29.58 21.87 -15.50
CA ASP A 113 -30.43 21.97 -14.32
C ASP A 113 -31.28 23.24 -14.35
N ASP A 114 -32.58 23.08 -14.55
CA ASP A 114 -33.54 24.19 -14.55
C ASP A 114 -33.66 24.88 -13.17
N THR A 115 -33.19 24.22 -12.10
CA THR A 115 -33.19 24.80 -10.74
C THR A 115 -32.10 25.87 -10.53
N GLY A 116 -31.14 25.97 -11.45
CA GLY A 116 -30.00 26.90 -11.35
C GLY A 116 -28.90 26.46 -10.37
N LEU A 117 -28.97 25.24 -9.82
CA LEU A 117 -27.94 24.67 -8.97
C LEU A 117 -26.61 24.52 -9.72
N HIS A 118 -25.54 25.04 -9.12
CA HIS A 118 -24.18 24.90 -9.62
C HIS A 118 -23.16 24.96 -8.48
N LEU A 119 -21.97 24.42 -8.76
CA LEU A 119 -20.86 24.31 -7.81
C LEU A 119 -19.68 25.13 -8.32
N ASP A 120 -19.02 25.83 -7.41
CA ASP A 120 -17.82 26.62 -7.69
C ASP A 120 -16.58 25.84 -7.26
N TYR A 121 -15.84 25.32 -8.23
CA TYR A 121 -14.64 24.52 -7.98
C TYR A 121 -13.38 25.38 -7.87
N TYR A 122 -12.73 25.26 -6.73
CA TYR A 122 -11.39 25.76 -6.47
C TYR A 122 -10.42 24.59 -6.38
N THR A 123 -9.15 24.82 -6.71
CA THR A 123 -8.10 23.82 -6.64
C THR A 123 -6.79 24.46 -6.20
N ILE A 124 -5.98 23.70 -5.49
CA ILE A 124 -4.73 24.19 -4.92
C ILE A 124 -3.56 23.58 -5.69
N ASP A 125 -2.61 24.43 -6.06
CA ASP A 125 -1.32 24.03 -6.60
C ASP A 125 -0.28 24.02 -5.48
N TYR A 126 0.26 22.84 -5.19
CA TYR A 126 1.37 22.65 -4.24
C TYR A 126 2.70 22.46 -4.95
N ASP A 127 2.85 22.93 -6.20
CA ASP A 127 4.04 22.67 -7.04
C ASP A 127 4.37 21.18 -7.08
N GLU A 128 3.36 20.31 -7.21
CA GLU A 128 3.52 18.85 -7.33
C GLU A 128 4.57 18.24 -6.35
N GLU A 129 4.60 18.75 -5.12
CA GLU A 129 5.55 18.31 -4.10
C GLU A 129 5.33 16.84 -3.69
N LEU A 130 6.41 16.18 -3.29
CA LEU A 130 6.43 14.75 -2.97
C LEU A 130 6.01 14.46 -1.52
N SER A 131 4.79 14.90 -1.16
CA SER A 131 4.29 14.87 0.22
C SER A 131 4.12 13.48 0.83
N ALA A 132 4.09 12.40 0.03
CA ALA A 132 4.08 11.03 0.55
C ALA A 132 5.49 10.50 0.86
N LEU A 133 6.53 11.12 0.30
CA LEU A 133 7.92 10.69 0.45
C LEU A 133 8.70 11.56 1.43
N TYR A 134 8.22 12.77 1.71
CA TYR A 134 8.84 13.71 2.63
C TYR A 134 7.79 14.50 3.42
N GLY A 135 7.73 14.27 4.73
CA GLY A 135 6.75 14.84 5.66
C GLY A 135 6.88 16.34 5.89
N GLY A 136 8.06 16.93 5.66
CA GLY A 136 8.29 18.36 5.89
C GLY A 136 7.47 19.32 5.02
N TYR A 137 6.88 18.82 3.93
CA TYR A 137 5.90 19.59 3.15
C TYR A 137 4.57 19.78 3.88
N LEU A 138 4.12 18.78 4.64
CA LEU A 138 2.74 18.70 5.13
C LEU A 138 2.34 19.87 6.06
N PRO A 139 3.17 20.33 7.02
CA PRO A 139 2.81 21.49 7.85
C PRO A 139 2.63 22.79 7.04
N ARG A 140 3.46 23.01 6.03
CA ARG A 140 3.40 24.17 5.13
C ARG A 140 2.16 24.09 4.24
N GLN A 141 1.92 22.94 3.62
CA GLN A 141 0.72 22.69 2.81
C GLN A 141 -0.57 22.86 3.65
N ARG A 142 -0.58 22.39 4.91
CA ARG A 142 -1.71 22.54 5.83
C ARG A 142 -1.99 24.01 6.11
N SER A 143 -0.93 24.79 6.36
CA SER A 143 -1.04 26.23 6.63
C SER A 143 -1.56 26.99 5.41
N TYR A 144 -1.09 26.65 4.21
CA TYR A 144 -1.59 27.23 2.97
C TYR A 144 -3.05 26.85 2.69
N LEU A 145 -3.46 25.60 2.90
CA LEU A 145 -4.87 25.17 2.79
C LEU A 145 -5.80 26.01 3.69
N LYS A 146 -5.37 26.30 4.93
CA LYS A 146 -6.13 27.17 5.84
C LYS A 146 -6.27 28.60 5.30
N LEU A 147 -5.23 29.15 4.67
CA LEU A 147 -5.29 30.46 4.01
C LEU A 147 -6.23 30.45 2.79
N CYS A 148 -6.18 29.40 1.98
CA CYS A 148 -7.11 29.21 0.85
C CYS A 148 -8.56 29.16 1.32
N ILE A 149 -8.85 28.39 2.38
CA ILE A 149 -10.19 28.33 2.99
C ILE A 149 -10.63 29.72 3.42
N ARG A 150 -9.82 30.47 4.18
CA ARG A 150 -10.16 31.84 4.62
C ARG A 150 -10.38 32.80 3.44
N THR A 151 -9.59 32.68 2.39
CA THR A 151 -9.71 33.50 1.19
C THR A 151 -11.04 33.24 0.48
N ILE A 152 -11.42 31.97 0.33
CA ILE A 152 -12.71 31.59 -0.25
C ILE A 152 -13.86 32.03 0.64
N LEU A 153 -13.76 31.90 1.97
CA LEU A 153 -14.77 32.46 2.88
C LEU A 153 -14.94 33.98 2.67
N GLY A 154 -13.84 34.71 2.41
CA GLY A 154 -13.84 36.14 2.10
C GLY A 154 -14.56 36.50 0.79
N ILE A 155 -14.38 35.71 -0.27
CA ILE A 155 -15.11 35.86 -1.56
C ILE A 155 -16.63 35.75 -1.34
N TYR A 156 -17.04 34.99 -0.34
CA TYR A 156 -18.43 34.68 -0.04
C TYR A 156 -18.96 35.50 1.17
N ALA A 157 -18.19 36.46 1.68
CA ALA A 157 -18.55 37.31 2.82
C ALA A 157 -19.75 38.23 2.51
N GLY A 158 -20.52 38.61 3.54
CA GLY A 158 -21.73 39.43 3.40
C GLY A 158 -23.03 38.65 3.16
N ARG A 159 -23.00 37.33 3.35
CA ARG A 159 -24.19 36.46 3.33
C ARG A 159 -24.74 36.29 4.75
N ALA A 160 -26.05 36.22 4.90
CA ALA A 160 -26.71 36.08 6.21
C ALA A 160 -26.49 34.71 6.88
N GLU A 161 -25.97 33.71 6.15
CA GLU A 161 -25.41 32.47 6.71
C GLU A 161 -23.94 32.33 6.29
N GLN A 162 -23.10 31.83 7.20
CA GLN A 162 -21.69 31.58 6.89
C GLN A 162 -21.58 30.42 5.87
N PRO A 163 -20.81 30.58 4.78
CA PRO A 163 -20.69 29.56 3.75
C PRO A 163 -19.99 28.30 4.30
N SER A 164 -20.59 27.14 4.06
CA SER A 164 -19.97 25.84 4.37
C SER A 164 -19.28 25.27 3.12
N ILE A 165 -18.03 24.84 3.24
CA ILE A 165 -17.17 24.39 2.13
C ILE A 165 -17.09 22.87 2.11
N VAL A 166 -17.04 22.26 0.91
CA VAL A 166 -16.69 20.84 0.75
C VAL A 166 -15.24 20.71 0.32
N LEU A 167 -14.48 19.83 0.98
CA LEU A 167 -13.12 19.48 0.59
C LEU A 167 -13.11 18.12 -0.10
N ILE A 168 -12.42 18.02 -1.23
CA ILE A 168 -12.16 16.76 -1.93
C ILE A 168 -10.65 16.57 -2.01
N GLY A 169 -10.12 15.58 -1.31
CA GLY A 169 -8.69 15.30 -1.27
C GLY A 169 -8.37 13.99 -1.97
N HIS A 170 -7.36 13.99 -2.84
CA HIS A 170 -6.83 12.78 -3.47
C HIS A 170 -5.49 12.40 -2.85
N SER A 171 -5.27 11.10 -2.60
CA SER A 171 -4.00 10.59 -2.04
C SER A 171 -3.66 11.37 -0.74
N MET A 172 -2.43 11.86 -0.57
CA MET A 172 -2.04 12.70 0.59
C MET A 172 -2.90 13.96 0.78
N GLY A 173 -3.56 14.48 -0.26
CA GLY A 173 -4.44 15.64 -0.17
C GLY A 173 -5.68 15.37 0.70
N GLY A 174 -6.14 14.12 0.78
CA GLY A 174 -7.20 13.72 1.72
C GLY A 174 -6.76 13.77 3.18
N LYS A 175 -5.52 13.34 3.47
CA LYS A 175 -4.95 13.45 4.83
C LYS A 175 -4.74 14.92 5.20
N LEU A 176 -4.32 15.74 4.24
CA LEU A 176 -4.19 17.18 4.43
C LEU A 176 -5.54 17.85 4.73
N ALA A 177 -6.58 17.51 3.97
CA ALA A 177 -7.95 17.98 4.24
C ALA A 177 -8.46 17.53 5.61
N GLN A 178 -8.17 16.29 6.02
CA GLN A 178 -8.50 15.80 7.36
C GLN A 178 -7.78 16.60 8.46
N SER A 179 -6.52 16.97 8.23
CA SER A 179 -5.68 17.65 9.24
C SER A 179 -6.15 19.06 9.62
N VAL A 180 -6.88 19.77 8.74
CA VAL A 180 -7.38 21.12 9.06
C VAL A 180 -8.56 21.12 10.02
N LEU A 181 -9.19 19.96 10.23
CA LEU A 181 -10.28 19.80 11.21
C LEU A 181 -9.81 19.92 12.65
N VAL A 182 -8.52 19.73 12.90
CA VAL A 182 -7.94 19.90 14.25
C VAL A 182 -7.97 21.37 14.69
N ASP A 183 -8.13 22.32 13.76
CA ASP A 183 -8.33 23.74 14.07
C ASP A 183 -9.84 24.10 14.06
N PRO A 184 -10.46 24.38 15.22
CA PRO A 184 -11.87 24.75 15.30
C PRO A 184 -12.22 26.01 14.50
N ALA A 185 -11.29 26.96 14.33
CA ALA A 185 -11.51 28.18 13.57
C ALA A 185 -11.68 27.93 12.07
N ILE A 186 -11.23 26.77 11.58
CA ILE A 186 -11.38 26.34 10.18
C ILE A 186 -12.45 25.25 10.07
N GLY A 187 -12.39 24.25 10.94
CA GLY A 187 -13.27 23.07 10.86
C GLY A 187 -14.76 23.40 10.94
N GLN A 188 -15.16 24.48 11.63
CA GLN A 188 -16.56 24.93 11.68
C GLN A 188 -17.14 25.34 10.31
N TYR A 189 -16.29 25.70 9.36
CA TYR A 189 -16.70 26.08 8.00
C TYR A 189 -16.71 24.90 7.03
N ILE A 190 -16.29 23.71 7.45
CA ILE A 190 -16.22 22.52 6.59
C ILE A 190 -17.52 21.72 6.73
N ASN A 191 -18.19 21.50 5.61
CA ASN A 191 -19.41 20.69 5.55
C ASN A 191 -19.09 19.19 5.47
N THR A 192 -18.30 18.83 4.47
CA THR A 192 -17.98 17.44 4.11
C THR A 192 -16.54 17.36 3.61
N ILE A 193 -15.86 16.27 3.95
CA ILE A 193 -14.58 15.88 3.33
C ILE A 193 -14.78 14.56 2.59
N VAL A 194 -14.44 14.54 1.30
CA VAL A 194 -14.39 13.33 0.47
C VAL A 194 -12.92 13.00 0.19
N SER A 195 -12.44 11.89 0.75
CA SER A 195 -11.08 11.39 0.52
C SER A 195 -11.07 10.30 -0.55
N ILE A 196 -10.19 10.43 -1.54
CA ILE A 196 -10.09 9.53 -2.70
C ILE A 196 -8.71 8.85 -2.67
N SER A 197 -8.70 7.53 -2.49
CA SER A 197 -7.47 6.72 -2.45
C SER A 197 -6.42 7.29 -1.47
N THR A 198 -6.86 7.72 -0.29
CA THR A 198 -6.03 8.41 0.69
C THR A 198 -5.55 7.46 1.79
N PRO A 199 -4.25 7.41 2.12
CA PRO A 199 -3.77 6.74 3.33
C PRO A 199 -4.12 7.57 4.57
N LEU A 200 -5.22 7.26 5.27
CA LEU A 200 -5.79 8.17 6.28
C LEU A 200 -5.18 8.01 7.68
N ASP A 201 -5.09 6.79 8.20
CA ASP A 201 -4.65 6.57 9.59
C ASP A 201 -3.14 6.34 9.71
N GLN A 202 -2.51 5.83 8.64
CA GLN A 202 -1.07 5.55 8.56
C GLN A 202 -0.55 5.82 7.13
N PRO A 203 0.70 6.27 6.96
CA PRO A 203 1.29 6.48 5.64
C PRO A 203 1.56 5.15 4.92
N VAL A 204 1.70 5.20 3.59
CA VAL A 204 2.05 4.01 2.78
C VAL A 204 3.43 3.47 3.16
N LEU A 205 4.40 4.38 3.35
CA LEU A 205 5.73 4.13 3.87
C LEU A 205 6.07 5.24 4.88
N ASN A 206 6.60 4.89 6.03
CA ASN A 206 7.00 5.85 7.04
C ASN A 206 8.50 6.17 6.91
N LEU A 207 8.83 7.11 6.02
CA LEU A 207 10.20 7.41 5.56
C LEU A 207 10.91 8.51 6.35
N ASP A 208 10.20 9.32 7.13
CA ASP A 208 10.78 10.33 8.00
C ASP A 208 9.90 10.59 9.23
N ALA A 209 10.52 11.14 10.29
CA ALA A 209 9.85 11.40 11.56
C ALA A 209 8.75 12.47 11.46
N GLN A 210 8.87 13.44 10.54
CA GLN A 210 7.89 14.52 10.39
C GLN A 210 6.59 14.01 9.78
N LEU A 211 6.67 13.00 8.90
CA LEU A 211 5.51 12.30 8.36
C LEU A 211 4.78 11.55 9.47
N GLU A 212 5.49 10.76 10.28
CA GLU A 212 4.91 10.07 11.45
C GLU A 212 4.23 11.07 12.39
N GLU A 213 4.95 12.12 12.77
CA GLU A 213 4.45 13.17 13.66
C GLU A 213 3.19 13.84 13.11
N PHE A 214 3.13 14.13 11.80
CA PHE A 214 1.94 14.74 11.18
C PHE A 214 0.70 13.84 11.28
N TYR A 215 0.87 12.53 11.09
CA TYR A 215 -0.21 11.55 11.26
C TYR A 215 -0.63 11.43 12.72
N GLU A 216 0.32 11.31 13.65
CA GLU A 216 0.07 11.21 15.08
C GLU A 216 -0.63 12.46 15.63
N GLN A 217 -0.15 13.66 15.31
CA GLN A 217 -0.77 14.92 15.70
C GLN A 217 -2.21 15.02 15.19
N THR A 218 -2.44 14.66 13.92
CA THR A 218 -3.78 14.68 13.32
C THR A 218 -4.71 13.69 14.02
N ASN A 219 -4.26 12.45 14.21
CA ASN A 219 -5.06 11.39 14.83
C ASN A 219 -5.33 11.68 16.31
N ALA A 220 -4.35 12.20 17.06
CA ALA A 220 -4.50 12.61 18.45
C ALA A 220 -5.47 13.79 18.59
N GLY A 221 -5.40 14.78 17.68
CA GLY A 221 -6.34 15.89 17.61
C GLY A 221 -7.77 15.42 17.35
N LEU A 222 -7.97 14.59 16.31
CA LEU A 222 -9.29 14.03 15.99
C LEU A 222 -9.82 13.11 17.09
N GLY A 223 -8.97 12.31 17.73
CA GLY A 223 -9.36 11.46 18.86
C GLY A 223 -9.88 12.22 20.07
N LYS A 224 -9.55 13.51 20.21
CA LYS A 224 -10.11 14.40 21.25
C LYS A 224 -11.41 15.08 20.83
N LEU A 225 -11.61 15.28 19.52
CA LEU A 225 -12.66 16.15 18.96
C LEU A 225 -13.79 15.35 18.29
N ARG A 226 -13.59 14.06 18.06
CA ARG A 226 -14.49 13.22 17.25
C ARG A 226 -14.52 11.79 17.74
N THR A 227 -15.67 11.15 17.59
CA THR A 227 -15.86 9.74 17.92
C THR A 227 -15.11 8.84 16.93
N ALA A 228 -14.32 7.89 17.46
CA ALA A 228 -13.65 6.87 16.66
C ALA A 228 -14.43 5.54 16.68
N THR A 229 -14.43 4.83 15.55
CA THR A 229 -15.02 3.49 15.38
C THR A 229 -13.96 2.46 15.03
N VAL A 230 -13.88 1.37 15.81
CA VAL A 230 -12.88 0.30 15.65
C VAL A 230 -13.59 -1.06 15.65
N PRO A 231 -13.20 -2.02 14.79
CA PRO A 231 -13.78 -3.36 14.80
C PRO A 231 -13.45 -4.14 16.08
N THR A 232 -14.41 -4.93 16.56
CA THR A 232 -14.31 -5.81 17.74
C THR A 232 -14.59 -7.26 17.37
N MET A 233 -14.59 -8.14 18.37
CA MET A 233 -14.80 -9.60 18.22
C MET A 233 -16.17 -9.99 17.69
N THR A 234 -17.16 -9.11 17.82
CA THR A 234 -18.55 -9.33 17.41
C THR A 234 -18.93 -8.55 16.15
N THR A 235 -17.99 -7.79 15.58
CA THR A 235 -18.27 -6.93 14.42
C THR A 235 -18.59 -7.77 13.19
N ASN A 236 -19.79 -7.60 12.62
CA ASN A 236 -20.18 -8.25 11.37
C ASN A 236 -20.97 -7.28 10.47
N VAL A 237 -20.26 -6.60 9.57
CA VAL A 237 -20.87 -5.65 8.61
C VAL A 237 -21.60 -6.34 7.45
N CYS A 238 -21.32 -7.61 7.19
CA CYS A 238 -21.94 -8.35 6.09
C CYS A 238 -23.42 -8.63 6.37
N GLN A 239 -23.76 -8.94 7.63
CA GLN A 239 -25.12 -9.25 8.06
C GLN A 239 -25.89 -8.03 8.60
N SER A 240 -25.21 -6.94 8.95
CA SER A 240 -25.85 -5.75 9.50
C SER A 240 -26.68 -4.97 8.46
N LEU A 241 -27.88 -4.53 8.85
CA LEU A 241 -28.67 -3.54 8.10
C LEU A 241 -28.06 -2.12 8.19
N HIS A 242 -27.19 -1.91 9.17
CA HIS A 242 -26.50 -0.65 9.40
C HIS A 242 -25.02 -0.83 9.10
N GLN A 243 -24.49 0.00 8.21
CA GLN A 243 -23.05 -0.03 7.88
C GLN A 243 -22.15 0.43 9.03
N ARG A 244 -22.75 1.03 10.07
CA ARG A 244 -22.08 1.27 11.34
C ARG A 244 -22.12 -0.02 12.16
N PRO A 245 -20.99 -0.69 12.40
CA PRO A 245 -20.97 -1.78 13.36
C PRO A 245 -21.28 -1.21 14.77
N PRO A 246 -22.13 -1.88 15.55
CA PRO A 246 -22.43 -1.45 16.91
C PRO A 246 -21.26 -1.79 17.82
N ASN A 247 -20.21 -0.96 17.88
CA ASN A 247 -19.11 -1.17 18.83
C ASN A 247 -18.45 0.13 19.31
N VAL A 248 -18.08 0.08 20.60
CA VAL A 248 -17.47 1.09 21.48
C VAL A 248 -17.10 2.41 20.81
N GLN A 249 -18.00 3.38 20.93
CA GLN A 249 -17.69 4.78 20.74
C GLN A 249 -16.75 5.20 21.87
N ARG A 250 -15.47 5.45 21.57
CA ARG A 250 -14.64 6.22 22.50
C ARG A 250 -15.13 7.66 22.38
N MET A 251 -16.07 8.03 23.26
CA MET A 251 -16.72 9.34 23.20
C MET A 251 -15.68 10.44 23.50
N ALA A 252 -15.64 11.43 22.62
CA ALA A 252 -14.83 12.64 22.82
C ALA A 252 -15.40 13.48 23.98
N ASN A 253 -14.57 14.37 24.56
CA ASN A 253 -15.01 15.28 25.63
C ASN A 253 -16.22 16.12 25.15
N GLN A 254 -17.31 16.11 25.92
CA GLN A 254 -18.63 16.57 25.47
C GLN A 254 -18.67 18.04 25.02
N ASP A 255 -17.91 18.93 25.67
CA ASP A 255 -17.95 20.38 25.40
C ASP A 255 -17.19 20.79 24.11
N SER A 256 -16.14 20.07 23.74
CA SER A 256 -15.34 20.33 22.52
C SER A 256 -15.75 19.46 21.33
N SER A 257 -16.44 18.34 21.57
CA SER A 257 -16.89 17.38 20.55
C SER A 257 -18.05 17.89 19.68
N ALA A 258 -18.89 18.82 20.17
CA ALA A 258 -20.16 19.13 19.52
C ALA A 258 -20.06 19.87 18.17
N ARG A 259 -18.96 20.60 17.91
CA ARG A 259 -18.84 21.40 16.67
C ARG A 259 -18.21 20.64 15.50
N LEU A 260 -17.21 19.81 15.75
CA LEU A 260 -16.44 19.12 14.70
C LEU A 260 -16.96 17.71 14.38
N ASP A 261 -17.75 17.11 15.27
CA ASP A 261 -18.47 15.88 14.92
C ASP A 261 -19.55 16.12 13.86
N ASN A 262 -19.95 17.38 13.60
CA ASN A 262 -20.91 17.73 12.54
C ASN A 262 -20.31 17.69 11.11
N VAL A 263 -18.99 17.57 10.95
CA VAL A 263 -18.37 17.40 9.63
C VAL A 263 -18.58 15.97 9.13
N LEU A 264 -19.05 15.82 7.89
CA LEU A 264 -19.23 14.50 7.27
C LEU A 264 -17.90 14.01 6.66
N LEU A 265 -17.42 12.85 7.09
CA LEU A 265 -16.18 12.24 6.56
C LEU A 265 -16.48 11.01 5.71
N ILE A 266 -16.22 11.13 4.41
CA ILE A 266 -16.39 10.05 3.41
C ILE A 266 -15.02 9.68 2.88
N SER A 267 -14.67 8.39 2.87
CA SER A 267 -13.48 7.91 2.17
C SER A 267 -13.80 6.84 1.14
N THR A 268 -12.99 6.81 0.10
CA THR A 268 -13.10 5.86 -0.99
C THR A 268 -11.75 5.25 -1.33
N GLY A 269 -11.74 3.96 -1.69
CA GLY A 269 -10.54 3.24 -2.11
C GLY A 269 -10.66 2.72 -3.54
N GLY A 270 -9.57 2.78 -4.32
CA GLY A 270 -9.55 2.37 -5.73
C GLY A 270 -9.70 0.86 -5.97
N GLY A 271 -9.54 0.02 -4.96
CA GLY A 271 -9.66 -1.44 -5.12
C GLY A 271 -8.37 -2.08 -5.62
N ASN A 272 -8.48 -3.19 -6.36
CA ASN A 272 -7.32 -4.03 -6.70
C ASN A 272 -6.32 -3.36 -7.66
N ARG A 273 -6.77 -2.36 -8.42
CA ARG A 273 -5.94 -1.62 -9.37
C ARG A 273 -5.08 -0.54 -8.70
N ASP A 274 -5.41 -0.13 -7.47
CA ASP A 274 -4.62 0.84 -6.72
C ASP A 274 -3.46 0.13 -6.00
N LEU A 275 -2.34 -0.02 -6.72
CA LEU A 275 -1.12 -0.62 -6.18
C LEU A 275 -0.31 0.34 -5.30
N LEU A 276 -0.65 1.65 -5.31
CA LEU A 276 0.08 2.66 -4.54
C LEU A 276 -0.51 2.80 -3.14
N VAL A 277 -1.83 2.95 -3.04
CA VAL A 277 -2.54 3.00 -1.76
C VAL A 277 -3.40 1.76 -1.61
N ARG A 278 -2.88 0.82 -0.84
CA ARG A 278 -3.56 -0.44 -0.53
C ARG A 278 -4.93 -0.20 0.11
N PRO A 279 -5.94 -1.03 -0.19
CA PRO A 279 -7.28 -0.93 0.38
C PRO A 279 -7.30 -0.69 1.89
N GLY A 280 -6.52 -1.46 2.67
CA GLY A 280 -6.50 -1.37 4.13
C GLY A 280 -6.09 0.00 4.69
N LEU A 281 -5.41 0.84 3.91
CA LEU A 281 -4.99 2.20 4.30
C LEU A 281 -6.03 3.28 3.98
N THR A 282 -7.04 2.96 3.16
CA THR A 282 -8.05 3.94 2.66
C THR A 282 -9.22 4.17 3.61
N THR A 283 -9.32 3.37 4.67
CA THR A 283 -10.29 3.56 5.75
C THR A 283 -9.66 4.35 6.91
N SER A 284 -10.50 4.99 7.72
CA SER A 284 -10.09 5.67 8.93
C SER A 284 -11.04 5.34 10.06
N GLN A 285 -10.51 5.21 11.27
CA GLN A 285 -11.31 5.11 12.48
C GLN A 285 -12.26 6.30 12.71
N PHE A 286 -12.04 7.46 12.06
CA PHE A 286 -12.87 8.65 12.21
C PHE A 286 -13.96 8.80 11.13
N ASN A 287 -13.96 7.95 10.09
CA ASN A 287 -14.88 8.11 8.95
C ASN A 287 -16.33 7.82 9.33
N ASP A 288 -17.27 8.58 8.76
CA ASP A 288 -18.69 8.23 8.82
C ASP A 288 -19.06 7.15 7.80
N LEU A 289 -18.36 7.16 6.65
CA LEU A 289 -18.62 6.28 5.52
C LEU A 289 -17.32 5.92 4.79
N HIS A 290 -17.14 4.63 4.51
CA HIS A 290 -16.11 4.12 3.61
C HIS A 290 -16.76 3.28 2.50
N ALA A 291 -16.27 3.40 1.27
CA ALA A 291 -16.70 2.56 0.16
C ALA A 291 -15.58 2.34 -0.87
N MET A 292 -15.42 1.10 -1.32
CA MET A 292 -14.54 0.78 -2.46
C MET A 292 -15.22 1.18 -3.77
N THR A 293 -14.47 1.72 -4.75
CA THR A 293 -15.05 2.13 -6.04
C THR A 293 -15.79 0.99 -6.75
N SER A 294 -15.33 -0.24 -6.57
CA SER A 294 -15.94 -1.45 -7.11
C SER A 294 -17.29 -1.82 -6.46
N ALA A 295 -17.60 -1.29 -5.27
CA ALA A 295 -18.88 -1.47 -4.59
C ALA A 295 -19.84 -0.29 -4.72
N ILE A 296 -19.37 0.87 -5.19
CA ILE A 296 -20.24 2.03 -5.40
C ILE A 296 -21.26 1.71 -6.51
N PRO A 297 -22.57 1.86 -6.27
CA PRO A 297 -23.60 1.66 -7.28
C PRO A 297 -23.35 2.50 -8.55
N LYS A 298 -23.54 1.89 -9.73
CA LYS A 298 -23.28 2.50 -11.06
C LYS A 298 -21.80 2.79 -11.39
N VAL A 299 -20.88 2.68 -10.44
CA VAL A 299 -19.43 2.71 -10.69
C VAL A 299 -18.91 1.31 -10.94
N SER A 300 -19.06 0.43 -9.94
CA SER A 300 -18.87 -1.02 -10.05
C SER A 300 -17.57 -1.48 -10.73
N LEU A 301 -16.49 -0.71 -10.58
CA LEU A 301 -15.16 -1.02 -11.14
C LEU A 301 -14.03 -0.58 -10.20
N SER A 302 -12.89 -1.24 -10.28
CA SER A 302 -11.67 -0.85 -9.60
C SER A 302 -11.00 0.32 -10.34
N CYS A 303 -10.57 1.36 -9.63
CA CYS A 303 -9.75 2.44 -10.16
C CYS A 303 -8.28 2.22 -9.73
N ASP A 304 -7.34 2.44 -10.64
CA ASP A 304 -5.96 2.65 -10.22
C ASP A 304 -5.80 4.02 -9.54
N HIS A 305 -4.63 4.24 -8.93
CA HIS A 305 -4.40 5.43 -8.12
C HIS A 305 -4.63 6.74 -8.91
N LEU A 306 -4.31 6.77 -10.20
CA LEU A 306 -4.44 7.94 -11.05
C LEU A 306 -5.85 8.02 -11.66
N SER A 307 -6.43 6.91 -12.09
CA SER A 307 -7.80 6.88 -12.64
C SER A 307 -8.87 7.24 -11.62
N ALA A 308 -8.58 7.10 -10.33
CA ALA A 308 -9.48 7.54 -9.26
C ALA A 308 -9.90 9.03 -9.36
N VAL A 309 -9.16 9.90 -10.06
CA VAL A 309 -9.53 11.33 -10.22
C VAL A 309 -10.08 11.71 -11.59
N TRP A 310 -10.09 10.81 -12.57
CA TRP A 310 -10.65 11.08 -13.91
C TRP A 310 -11.67 10.06 -14.38
N CYS A 311 -11.98 9.07 -13.53
CA CYS A 311 -12.89 8.01 -13.89
C CYS A 311 -14.34 8.51 -13.99
N LEU A 312 -14.93 8.55 -15.19
CA LEU A 312 -16.22 9.20 -15.44
C LEU A 312 -17.33 8.67 -14.55
N GLN A 313 -17.47 7.35 -14.45
CA GLN A 313 -18.51 6.75 -13.61
C GLN A 313 -18.38 7.19 -12.14
N PHE A 314 -17.16 7.26 -11.64
CA PHE A 314 -16.88 7.67 -10.26
C PHE A 314 -17.04 9.18 -10.05
N MET A 315 -16.59 10.01 -11.00
CA MET A 315 -16.79 11.47 -10.96
C MET A 315 -18.28 11.82 -10.98
N GLN A 316 -19.10 11.08 -11.73
CA GLN A 316 -20.56 11.23 -11.72
C GLN A 316 -21.16 10.87 -10.35
N ALA A 317 -20.66 9.84 -9.67
CA ALA A 317 -21.13 9.46 -8.34
C ALA A 317 -20.83 10.55 -7.30
N ILE A 318 -19.60 11.09 -7.29
CA ILE A 318 -19.22 12.19 -6.39
C ILE A 318 -20.10 13.42 -6.65
N ASN A 319 -20.24 13.84 -7.91
CA ASN A 319 -21.06 14.99 -8.25
C ASN A 319 -22.54 14.78 -7.91
N ARG A 320 -23.10 13.59 -8.15
CA ARG A 320 -24.48 13.28 -7.76
C ARG A 320 -24.70 13.48 -6.26
N PHE A 321 -23.73 13.07 -5.44
CA PHE A 321 -23.76 13.33 -4.01
C PHE A 321 -23.71 14.84 -3.69
N LEU A 322 -22.75 15.59 -4.27
CA LEU A 322 -22.62 17.03 -4.00
C LEU A 322 -23.87 17.83 -4.36
N PHE A 323 -24.48 17.55 -5.52
CA PHE A 323 -25.74 18.18 -5.92
C PHE A 323 -26.91 17.79 -5.01
N SER A 324 -26.91 16.58 -4.44
CA SER A 324 -27.98 16.13 -3.52
C SER A 324 -27.98 16.82 -2.15
N ILE A 325 -26.83 17.38 -1.75
CA ILE A 325 -26.68 18.13 -0.49
C ILE A 325 -26.63 19.65 -0.72
N ALA A 326 -26.54 20.09 -1.96
CA ALA A 326 -26.64 21.50 -2.35
C ALA A 326 -28.12 21.91 -2.51
N HIS A 327 -28.43 23.15 -2.15
CA HIS A 327 -29.75 23.73 -2.39
C HIS A 327 -29.64 25.23 -2.67
N VAL A 328 -30.61 25.75 -3.42
CA VAL A 328 -30.75 27.19 -3.63
C VAL A 328 -31.32 27.79 -2.36
N ARG A 329 -30.72 28.88 -1.89
CA ARG A 329 -31.19 29.61 -0.71
C ARG A 329 -32.59 30.19 -0.96
N GLU A 330 -33.36 30.41 0.11
CA GLU A 330 -34.72 30.99 0.01
C GLU A 330 -34.74 32.35 -0.70
N ASP A 331 -33.74 33.18 -0.46
CA ASP A 331 -33.56 34.48 -1.11
C ASP A 331 -33.08 34.39 -2.58
N ARG A 332 -32.89 33.18 -3.11
CA ARG A 332 -32.35 32.87 -4.44
C ARG A 332 -31.04 33.57 -4.79
N SER A 333 -30.31 34.06 -3.79
CA SER A 333 -29.09 34.86 -3.99
C SER A 333 -27.85 34.01 -4.24
N SER A 334 -27.86 32.76 -3.75
CA SER A 334 -26.73 31.84 -3.80
C SER A 334 -27.13 30.40 -3.50
N ILE A 335 -26.19 29.49 -3.73
CA ILE A 335 -26.33 28.06 -3.45
C ILE A 335 -25.41 27.72 -2.28
N VAL A 336 -25.94 26.91 -1.36
CA VAL A 336 -25.23 26.47 -0.15
C VAL A 336 -25.39 24.97 0.06
N PHE A 337 -24.47 24.35 0.79
CA PHE A 337 -24.62 22.98 1.23
C PHE A 337 -25.48 22.92 2.50
N GLY A 338 -26.34 21.90 2.61
CA GLY A 338 -27.14 21.67 3.81
C GLY A 338 -26.25 21.39 5.02
N THR A 339 -26.55 22.00 6.16
CA THR A 339 -25.75 21.91 7.39
C THR A 339 -26.06 20.65 8.22
N ASN A 340 -27.17 19.96 7.94
CA ASN A 340 -27.57 18.77 8.68
C ASN A 340 -26.75 17.55 8.27
N LYS A 341 -25.75 17.18 9.10
CA LYS A 341 -24.88 16.00 8.90
C LYS A 341 -25.68 14.73 8.64
N GLN A 342 -26.75 14.48 9.40
CA GLN A 342 -27.53 13.24 9.29
C GLN A 342 -28.24 13.14 7.94
N ARG A 343 -28.78 14.25 7.43
CA ARG A 343 -29.34 14.33 6.07
C ARG A 343 -28.27 14.08 5.01
N ASN A 344 -27.12 14.74 5.13
CA ASN A 344 -26.01 14.59 4.18
C ASN A 344 -25.46 13.16 4.19
N LEU A 345 -25.34 12.54 5.37
CA LEU A 345 -24.94 11.14 5.50
C LEU A 345 -25.96 10.21 4.83
N GLN A 346 -27.26 10.47 4.94
CA GLN A 346 -28.27 9.67 4.23
C GLN A 346 -28.13 9.80 2.71
N SER A 347 -27.86 10.99 2.19
CA SER A 347 -27.56 11.21 0.77
C SER A 347 -26.25 10.52 0.33
N ALA A 348 -25.23 10.50 1.19
CA ALA A 348 -23.98 9.78 0.94
C ALA A 348 -24.23 8.27 0.89
N LEU A 349 -24.98 7.73 1.86
CA LEU A 349 -25.35 6.32 1.94
C LEU A 349 -26.20 5.86 0.76
N SER A 350 -27.03 6.72 0.17
CA SER A 350 -27.80 6.37 -1.03
C SER A 350 -26.98 6.40 -2.32
N THR A 351 -25.86 7.15 -2.32
CA THR A 351 -25.01 7.35 -3.51
C THR A 351 -23.83 6.39 -3.55
N PHE A 352 -23.07 6.28 -2.45
CA PHE A 352 -21.84 5.49 -2.37
C PHE A 352 -22.09 4.03 -1.99
N VAL A 353 -23.27 3.75 -1.46
CA VAL A 353 -23.62 2.44 -0.93
C VAL A 353 -25.00 2.04 -1.44
N LYS A 354 -25.24 0.74 -1.59
CA LYS A 354 -26.60 0.24 -1.75
C LYS A 354 -27.43 0.51 -0.48
N SER A 355 -28.45 1.37 -0.60
CA SER A 355 -29.45 1.54 0.45
C SER A 355 -30.12 0.19 0.79
N ARG A 356 -30.00 -0.24 2.04
CA ARG A 356 -30.75 -1.38 2.61
C ARG A 356 -32.03 -0.91 3.32
N ARG A 357 -32.34 0.39 3.30
CA ARG A 357 -33.53 0.94 3.95
C ARG A 357 -34.76 0.64 3.11
N ARG A 358 -35.78 0.12 3.77
CA ARG A 358 -37.10 -0.13 3.19
C ARG A 358 -37.77 1.21 2.83
N GLN A 359 -37.99 1.46 1.55
CA GLN A 359 -38.95 2.46 1.12
C GLN A 359 -40.36 1.87 1.24
N GLN A 360 -41.24 2.54 1.98
CA GLN A 360 -42.66 2.17 2.08
C GLN A 360 -43.47 2.84 0.95
N SER A 361 -42.98 2.78 -0.29
CA SER A 361 -43.78 3.18 -1.44
C SER A 361 -44.75 2.05 -1.77
N THR A 362 -46.05 2.34 -1.62
CA THR A 362 -47.12 1.45 -2.09
C THR A 362 -47.54 1.92 -3.47
N VAL A 363 -47.38 1.07 -4.47
CA VAL A 363 -47.78 1.36 -5.84
C VAL A 363 -49.17 0.75 -6.08
N ARG A 364 -50.05 1.50 -6.72
CA ARG A 364 -51.35 1.00 -7.17
C ARG A 364 -51.28 0.60 -8.63
N PHE A 365 -51.73 -0.60 -8.94
CA PHE A 365 -51.84 -1.10 -10.31
C PHE A 365 -53.31 -1.20 -10.70
N GLY A 366 -53.61 -0.97 -11.98
CA GLY A 366 -54.94 -1.21 -12.53
C GLY A 366 -55.20 -2.70 -12.69
N ALA A 367 -56.48 -3.11 -12.63
CA ALA A 367 -56.87 -4.49 -12.91
C ALA A 367 -56.58 -4.89 -14.37
N ALA A 368 -56.62 -3.93 -15.30
CA ALA A 368 -56.27 -4.12 -16.70
C ALA A 368 -54.75 -4.31 -16.85
N GLY A 369 -54.31 -5.54 -17.10
CA GLY A 369 -52.90 -5.89 -17.29
C GLY A 369 -52.71 -7.35 -17.67
N ASN A 370 -51.53 -7.70 -18.17
CA ASN A 370 -51.20 -9.08 -18.51
C ASN A 370 -50.64 -9.81 -17.28
N TRP A 371 -51.55 -10.35 -16.45
CA TRP A 371 -51.24 -11.01 -15.17
C TRP A 371 -51.07 -12.53 -15.33
N HIS A 372 -49.98 -13.08 -14.81
CA HIS A 372 -49.67 -14.50 -14.82
C HIS A 372 -49.35 -14.98 -13.41
N GLU A 373 -49.68 -16.23 -13.09
CA GLU A 373 -49.26 -16.89 -11.86
C GLU A 373 -48.16 -17.91 -12.16
N GLU A 374 -47.00 -17.78 -11.51
CA GLU A 374 -45.87 -18.69 -11.70
C GLU A 374 -45.78 -19.73 -10.57
N ARG A 375 -45.96 -20.99 -10.97
CA ARG A 375 -45.99 -22.14 -10.06
C ARG A 375 -44.68 -22.92 -10.03
N ARG A 376 -43.76 -22.74 -10.97
CA ARG A 376 -42.46 -23.42 -10.97
C ARG A 376 -41.51 -22.85 -9.92
N LEU A 377 -40.59 -23.69 -9.44
CA LEU A 377 -39.54 -23.30 -8.50
C LEU A 377 -38.35 -22.64 -9.22
N VAL A 378 -38.10 -23.05 -10.46
CA VAL A 378 -37.01 -22.56 -11.30
C VAL A 378 -37.58 -22.19 -12.67
N ILE A 379 -37.30 -20.98 -13.13
CA ILE A 379 -37.69 -20.53 -14.47
C ILE A 379 -36.68 -19.52 -15.01
N ASN A 380 -36.47 -19.58 -16.32
CA ASN A 380 -35.80 -18.54 -17.08
C ASN A 380 -36.78 -18.00 -18.13
N LYS A 381 -37.28 -16.77 -17.95
CA LYS A 381 -38.32 -16.18 -18.81
C LYS A 381 -37.78 -14.96 -19.52
N TYR A 382 -37.75 -15.01 -20.85
CA TYR A 382 -37.17 -13.96 -21.69
C TYR A 382 -38.08 -13.57 -22.85
N PHE A 383 -38.07 -12.29 -23.17
CA PHE A 383 -38.73 -11.71 -24.34
C PHE A 383 -37.65 -11.14 -25.26
N THR A 384 -37.23 -11.90 -26.27
CA THR A 384 -36.12 -11.54 -27.18
C THR A 384 -36.42 -10.29 -28.00
N ASN A 385 -37.65 -10.14 -28.47
CA ASN A 385 -38.13 -9.00 -29.26
C ASN A 385 -38.71 -7.87 -28.39
N GLY A 386 -38.43 -7.88 -27.09
CA GLY A 386 -39.01 -6.95 -26.13
C GLY A 386 -40.48 -7.20 -25.82
N LEU A 387 -41.10 -6.26 -25.13
CA LEU A 387 -42.49 -6.30 -24.64
C LEU A 387 -43.26 -5.08 -25.15
N LYS A 388 -44.42 -5.31 -25.78
CA LYS A 388 -45.32 -4.23 -26.25
C LYS A 388 -46.08 -3.53 -25.12
N GLY A 389 -46.22 -4.18 -23.97
CA GLY A 389 -46.95 -3.67 -22.81
C GLY A 389 -46.37 -4.24 -21.51
N THR A 390 -46.88 -3.77 -20.37
CA THR A 390 -46.42 -4.21 -19.05
C THR A 390 -46.83 -5.66 -18.79
N PHE A 391 -45.87 -6.46 -18.38
CA PHE A 391 -46.05 -7.87 -18.03
C PHE A 391 -45.93 -8.04 -16.51
N PHE A 392 -46.87 -8.76 -15.91
CA PHE A 392 -46.92 -9.01 -14.47
C PHE A 392 -46.86 -10.51 -14.19
N ASP A 393 -45.94 -10.92 -13.32
CA ASP A 393 -45.82 -12.32 -12.87
C ASP A 393 -45.94 -12.41 -11.34
N LEU A 394 -46.92 -13.20 -10.88
CA LEU A 394 -47.24 -13.43 -9.49
C LEU A 394 -46.62 -14.74 -9.04
N ILE A 395 -45.70 -14.68 -8.09
CA ILE A 395 -44.99 -15.83 -7.54
C ILE A 395 -45.55 -16.14 -6.15
N GLY A 396 -46.23 -17.27 -6.01
CA GLY A 396 -46.90 -17.65 -4.76
C GLY A 396 -45.93 -17.77 -3.57
N LEU A 397 -46.25 -17.07 -2.47
CA LEU A 397 -45.48 -17.10 -1.22
C LEU A 397 -45.73 -18.37 -0.41
N GLN A 398 -46.90 -19.00 -0.53
CA GLN A 398 -47.30 -20.20 0.23
C GLN A 398 -46.67 -21.49 -0.36
N ARG A 399 -45.33 -21.60 -0.28
CA ARG A 399 -44.58 -22.81 -0.64
C ARG A 399 -44.24 -23.63 0.61
N GLN A 400 -43.91 -24.91 0.43
CA GLN A 400 -43.45 -25.80 1.52
C GLN A 400 -42.35 -25.15 2.37
N GLU A 401 -42.33 -25.41 3.69
CA GLU A 401 -41.42 -24.76 4.64
C GLU A 401 -39.92 -25.02 4.41
N ARG A 402 -39.59 -26.08 3.66
CA ARG A 402 -38.21 -26.37 3.22
C ARG A 402 -37.62 -25.27 2.31
N TYR A 403 -38.46 -24.66 1.47
CA TYR A 403 -38.04 -23.63 0.51
C TYR A 403 -38.05 -22.25 1.17
N ARG A 404 -36.93 -21.89 1.81
CA ARG A 404 -36.82 -20.67 2.60
C ARG A 404 -36.22 -19.49 1.84
N LYS A 405 -35.52 -19.73 0.73
CA LYS A 405 -34.86 -18.68 -0.07
C LYS A 405 -35.40 -18.65 -1.49
N MET A 406 -35.44 -17.46 -2.05
CA MET A 406 -35.82 -17.19 -3.44
C MET A 406 -34.84 -16.18 -4.03
N ALA A 407 -34.15 -16.56 -5.09
CA ALA A 407 -33.37 -15.64 -5.90
C ALA A 407 -34.18 -15.24 -7.14
N ILE A 408 -34.31 -13.93 -7.37
CA ILE A 408 -34.92 -13.38 -8.59
C ILE A 408 -33.91 -12.46 -9.24
N GLU A 409 -33.58 -12.72 -10.48
CA GLU A 409 -32.74 -11.86 -11.30
C GLU A 409 -33.58 -11.22 -12.41
N ALA A 410 -33.50 -9.89 -12.52
CA ALA A 410 -34.04 -9.13 -13.63
C ALA A 410 -32.92 -8.73 -14.60
N LEU A 411 -33.23 -8.81 -15.90
CA LEU A 411 -32.31 -8.53 -16.99
C LEU A 411 -32.87 -7.42 -17.88
N ASN A 412 -32.07 -6.38 -18.10
CA ASN A 412 -32.42 -5.19 -18.86
C ASN A 412 -33.66 -4.44 -18.34
N VAL A 413 -33.89 -4.51 -17.04
CA VAL A 413 -34.96 -3.77 -16.36
C VAL A 413 -34.38 -2.51 -15.77
N ASP A 414 -34.54 -1.39 -16.50
CA ASP A 414 -34.08 -0.06 -16.08
C ASP A 414 -35.12 0.70 -15.23
N ASP A 415 -36.22 0.04 -14.85
CA ASP A 415 -37.26 0.62 -13.99
C ASP A 415 -36.78 0.75 -12.54
N GLU A 416 -37.17 1.85 -11.88
CA GLU A 416 -36.80 2.13 -10.49
C GLU A 416 -37.52 1.19 -9.52
N ASP A 417 -38.67 0.61 -9.90
CA ASP A 417 -39.42 -0.37 -9.10
C ASP A 417 -39.96 -1.52 -9.98
N TRP A 418 -39.32 -2.70 -9.91
CA TRP A 418 -39.75 -3.89 -10.67
C TRP A 418 -40.12 -5.10 -9.80
N LEU A 419 -39.78 -5.07 -8.50
CA LEU A 419 -40.03 -6.18 -7.57
C LEU A 419 -40.89 -5.71 -6.40
N PHE A 420 -41.99 -6.42 -6.13
CA PHE A 420 -42.97 -6.05 -5.14
C PHE A 420 -43.47 -7.24 -4.32
N GLY A 421 -44.10 -6.96 -3.18
CA GLY A 421 -44.96 -7.90 -2.47
C GLY A 421 -46.41 -7.42 -2.46
N CYS A 422 -47.37 -8.33 -2.64
CA CYS A 422 -48.78 -7.98 -2.70
C CYS A 422 -49.72 -9.09 -2.20
N SER A 423 -50.97 -8.70 -1.94
CA SER A 423 -52.10 -9.61 -1.78
C SER A 423 -52.86 -9.66 -3.10
N ALA A 424 -52.78 -10.79 -3.79
CA ALA A 424 -53.56 -11.04 -4.99
C ALA A 424 -55.05 -11.12 -4.67
N GLN A 425 -55.87 -10.61 -5.59
CA GLN A 425 -57.33 -10.66 -5.59
C GLN A 425 -57.79 -11.25 -6.93
N GLU A 426 -58.89 -12.00 -6.90
CA GLU A 426 -59.50 -12.51 -8.12
C GLU A 426 -60.35 -11.44 -8.78
N HIS A 427 -60.23 -11.30 -10.10
CA HIS A 427 -61.06 -10.37 -10.83
C HIS A 427 -62.46 -10.95 -11.05
N ASN A 428 -63.50 -10.26 -10.53
CA ASN A 428 -64.90 -10.71 -10.51
C ASN A 428 -65.50 -11.17 -11.86
N LYS A 429 -64.88 -10.82 -13.00
CA LYS A 429 -65.37 -11.17 -14.35
C LYS A 429 -64.51 -12.17 -15.13
N THR A 430 -63.23 -12.33 -14.78
CA THR A 430 -62.27 -13.14 -15.57
C THR A 430 -61.57 -14.21 -14.75
N GLU A 431 -61.83 -14.29 -13.44
CA GLU A 431 -61.16 -15.19 -12.48
C GLU A 431 -59.62 -15.05 -12.46
N GLN A 432 -59.08 -14.01 -13.12
CA GLN A 432 -57.64 -13.79 -13.21
C GLN A 432 -57.14 -13.13 -11.92
N LEU A 433 -56.10 -13.72 -11.31
CA LEU A 433 -55.43 -13.15 -10.14
C LEU A 433 -54.68 -11.88 -10.53
N HIS A 434 -54.91 -10.80 -9.78
CA HIS A 434 -54.22 -9.53 -9.97
C HIS A 434 -53.93 -8.86 -8.62
N CYS A 435 -53.01 -7.91 -8.58
CA CYS A 435 -52.69 -7.15 -7.38
C CYS A 435 -52.99 -5.66 -7.57
N GLU A 436 -54.01 -5.13 -6.89
CA GLU A 436 -54.35 -3.70 -6.93
C GLU A 436 -53.33 -2.85 -6.19
N LYS A 437 -52.84 -3.31 -5.03
CA LYS A 437 -51.85 -2.62 -4.19
C LYS A 437 -50.63 -3.50 -3.97
N ALA A 438 -49.44 -2.94 -4.20
CA ALA A 438 -48.19 -3.65 -3.98
C ALA A 438 -47.15 -2.76 -3.29
N THR A 439 -46.33 -3.36 -2.44
CA THR A 439 -45.24 -2.66 -1.74
C THR A 439 -43.91 -2.96 -2.41
N SER A 440 -43.10 -1.93 -2.68
CA SER A 440 -41.78 -2.11 -3.29
C SER A 440 -40.81 -2.92 -2.41
N LEU A 441 -40.11 -3.86 -3.02
CA LEU A 441 -39.04 -4.66 -2.41
C LEU A 441 -37.65 -4.26 -2.92
N MET A 442 -37.52 -3.10 -3.58
CA MET A 442 -36.28 -2.68 -4.23
C MET A 442 -35.09 -2.51 -3.28
N HIS A 443 -35.31 -2.26 -1.99
CA HIS A 443 -34.25 -2.24 -0.96
C HIS A 443 -33.48 -3.58 -0.82
N LEU A 444 -34.07 -4.69 -1.29
CA LEU A 444 -33.44 -6.00 -1.32
C LEU A 444 -32.69 -6.26 -2.64
N VAL A 445 -33.01 -5.53 -3.70
CA VAL A 445 -32.44 -5.71 -5.05
C VAL A 445 -31.01 -5.17 -5.10
N GLN A 446 -30.05 -6.01 -5.47
CA GLN A 446 -28.66 -5.68 -5.72
C GLN A 446 -28.44 -5.52 -7.23
N ARG A 447 -28.00 -4.35 -7.67
CA ARG A 447 -27.46 -4.20 -9.02
C ARG A 447 -26.08 -4.87 -9.07
N LEU A 448 -25.88 -5.75 -10.03
CA LEU A 448 -24.59 -6.37 -10.28
C LEU A 448 -23.76 -5.47 -11.19
N PRO A 449 -22.44 -5.39 -11.01
CA PRO A 449 -21.54 -4.71 -11.94
C PRO A 449 -21.84 -5.08 -13.38
N ASN A 450 -21.65 -4.17 -14.31
CA ASN A 450 -21.78 -4.50 -15.73
C ASN A 450 -20.83 -3.69 -16.60
N GLU A 451 -19.85 -4.37 -17.17
CA GLU A 451 -18.94 -3.81 -18.18
C GLU A 451 -19.63 -3.87 -19.55
N ASP A 452 -20.41 -2.83 -19.85
CA ASP A 452 -21.01 -2.48 -21.15
C ASP A 452 -22.08 -3.44 -21.74
N ARG A 453 -22.65 -4.38 -20.96
CA ARG A 453 -23.78 -5.24 -21.36
C ARG A 453 -25.13 -4.85 -20.70
N ASP A 454 -26.20 -5.59 -21.02
CA ASP A 454 -27.56 -5.41 -20.49
C ASP A 454 -27.60 -5.43 -18.95
N PRO A 455 -28.12 -4.38 -18.27
CA PRO A 455 -28.11 -4.26 -16.81
C PRO A 455 -28.74 -5.47 -16.11
N ARG A 456 -28.06 -5.96 -15.07
CA ARG A 456 -28.49 -7.11 -14.26
C ARG A 456 -28.73 -6.68 -12.82
N SER A 457 -29.87 -7.08 -12.27
CA SER A 457 -30.22 -6.81 -10.88
C SER A 457 -30.78 -8.08 -10.24
N ILE A 458 -30.31 -8.43 -9.05
CA ILE A 458 -30.69 -9.66 -8.36
C ILE A 458 -31.18 -9.38 -6.94
N ALA A 459 -32.26 -10.03 -6.52
CA ALA A 459 -32.75 -10.02 -5.15
C ALA A 459 -32.68 -11.43 -4.57
N ILE A 460 -32.13 -11.57 -3.37
CA ILE A 460 -32.21 -12.81 -2.58
C ILE A 460 -33.19 -12.57 -1.43
N LEU A 461 -34.37 -13.15 -1.56
CA LEU A 461 -35.48 -13.00 -0.62
C LEU A 461 -35.49 -14.17 0.38
N ASP A 462 -35.83 -13.84 1.62
CA ASP A 462 -36.12 -14.82 2.67
C ASP A 462 -37.63 -15.02 2.76
N LEU A 463 -38.12 -16.11 2.17
CA LEU A 463 -39.55 -16.40 2.09
C LEU A 463 -40.15 -16.61 3.48
N HIS A 464 -39.41 -17.22 4.40
CA HIS A 464 -39.85 -17.44 5.77
C HIS A 464 -40.04 -16.11 6.51
N ASN A 465 -39.07 -15.21 6.40
CA ASN A 465 -39.16 -13.88 7.00
C ASN A 465 -40.28 -13.05 6.37
N LEU A 466 -40.44 -13.10 5.04
CA LEU A 466 -41.52 -12.40 4.34
C LEU A 466 -42.91 -12.87 4.78
N ARG A 467 -43.13 -14.18 4.91
CA ARG A 467 -44.40 -14.75 5.41
C ARG A 467 -44.71 -14.30 6.83
N LYS A 468 -43.70 -14.30 7.71
CA LYS A 468 -43.87 -13.87 9.11
C LYS A 468 -44.11 -12.37 9.24
N THR A 469 -43.44 -11.57 8.41
CA THR A 469 -43.53 -10.10 8.46
C THR A 469 -44.82 -9.59 7.82
N TYR A 470 -45.26 -10.21 6.72
CA TYR A 470 -46.44 -9.81 5.96
C TYR A 470 -47.43 -10.97 5.84
N VAL A 471 -48.17 -11.21 6.91
CA VAL A 471 -49.18 -12.28 7.00
C VAL A 471 -50.23 -12.17 5.88
N GLN A 472 -50.52 -10.94 5.45
CA GLN A 472 -51.50 -10.60 4.42
C GLN A 472 -50.98 -10.71 2.97
N TRP A 473 -49.67 -10.96 2.75
CA TRP A 473 -49.16 -11.12 1.38
C TRP A 473 -49.34 -12.55 0.89
N SER A 474 -49.92 -12.69 -0.30
CA SER A 474 -50.05 -13.99 -0.96
C SER A 474 -48.98 -14.22 -2.03
N HIS A 475 -48.45 -13.16 -2.65
CA HIS A 475 -47.51 -13.26 -3.78
C HIS A 475 -46.35 -12.25 -3.72
N VAL A 476 -45.22 -12.64 -4.31
CA VAL A 476 -44.18 -11.72 -4.79
C VAL A 476 -44.49 -11.39 -6.24
N LEU A 477 -44.51 -10.12 -6.60
CA LEU A 477 -44.85 -9.64 -7.92
C LEU A 477 -43.60 -9.13 -8.65
N VAL A 478 -43.38 -9.65 -9.85
CA VAL A 478 -42.39 -9.16 -10.82
C VAL A 478 -43.12 -8.35 -11.89
N ARG A 479 -42.69 -7.10 -12.09
CA ARG A 479 -43.18 -6.21 -13.14
C ARG A 479 -42.10 -6.00 -14.19
N LEU A 480 -42.40 -6.34 -15.43
CA LEU A 480 -41.56 -6.00 -16.57
C LEU A 480 -42.26 -4.92 -17.41
N PRO A 481 -41.70 -3.71 -17.54
CA PRO A 481 -42.28 -2.67 -18.37
C PRO A 481 -42.17 -3.01 -19.87
N ALA A 482 -42.92 -2.27 -20.68
CA ALA A 482 -42.75 -2.30 -22.12
C ALA A 482 -41.32 -1.86 -22.49
N SER A 483 -40.69 -2.60 -23.41
CA SER A 483 -39.31 -2.35 -23.84
C SER A 483 -39.12 -2.84 -25.27
N SER A 484 -38.34 -2.11 -26.06
CA SER A 484 -37.90 -2.54 -27.38
C SER A 484 -36.68 -3.47 -27.34
N LYS A 485 -36.00 -3.55 -26.19
CA LYS A 485 -34.83 -4.40 -25.98
C LYS A 485 -35.22 -5.72 -25.34
N ARG A 486 -34.35 -6.73 -25.46
CA ARG A 486 -34.51 -8.01 -24.74
C ARG A 486 -34.67 -7.74 -23.25
N ILE A 487 -35.74 -8.24 -22.66
CA ILE A 487 -36.09 -8.08 -21.25
C ILE A 487 -36.55 -9.42 -20.69
N GLY A 488 -36.33 -9.68 -19.41
CA GLY A 488 -36.74 -10.92 -18.78
C GLY A 488 -36.33 -11.03 -17.33
N TYR A 489 -36.69 -12.15 -16.72
CA TYR A 489 -36.25 -12.48 -15.38
C TYR A 489 -35.99 -13.98 -15.22
N ASN A 490 -35.12 -14.30 -14.27
CA ASN A 490 -34.86 -15.65 -13.81
C ASN A 490 -35.32 -15.80 -12.36
N LEU A 491 -35.81 -16.98 -11.99
CA LEU A 491 -36.27 -17.32 -10.66
C LEU A 491 -35.66 -18.66 -10.24
N ASP A 492 -35.19 -18.72 -9.00
CA ASP A 492 -34.65 -19.91 -8.35
C ASP A 492 -35.09 -19.94 -6.88
N ILE A 493 -36.03 -20.82 -6.54
CA ILE A 493 -36.53 -21.05 -5.19
C ILE A 493 -35.91 -22.34 -4.64
N TYR A 494 -35.21 -22.24 -3.51
CA TYR A 494 -34.36 -23.33 -3.01
C TYR A 494 -34.32 -23.43 -1.49
N ASP A 495 -33.85 -24.59 -1.00
CA ASP A 495 -33.45 -24.76 0.40
C ASP A 495 -32.04 -24.18 0.59
N PRO A 496 -31.84 -23.24 1.54
CA PRO A 496 -30.52 -22.68 1.82
C PRO A 496 -29.43 -23.71 2.16
N ARG A 497 -29.79 -24.90 2.69
CA ARG A 497 -28.81 -25.97 2.98
C ARG A 497 -28.12 -26.50 1.73
N GLU A 498 -28.77 -26.42 0.57
CA GLU A 498 -28.22 -26.88 -0.71
C GLU A 498 -27.31 -25.82 -1.36
N ARG A 499 -27.39 -24.55 -0.91
CA ARG A 499 -26.71 -23.41 -1.56
C ARG A 499 -25.60 -22.78 -0.74
N VAL A 500 -25.52 -23.05 0.56
CA VAL A 500 -24.49 -22.53 1.46
C VAL A 500 -23.42 -23.58 1.70
N MET A 501 -22.17 -23.25 1.36
CA MET A 501 -21.02 -24.11 1.55
C MET A 501 -20.01 -23.46 2.49
N ASP A 502 -19.64 -24.17 3.55
CA ASP A 502 -18.56 -23.76 4.45
C ASP A 502 -17.23 -24.32 3.95
N ILE A 503 -16.24 -23.44 3.79
CA ILE A 503 -14.87 -23.80 3.44
C ILE A 503 -13.90 -23.26 4.49
N LYS A 504 -12.83 -24.01 4.72
CA LYS A 504 -11.71 -23.60 5.55
C LYS A 504 -10.58 -23.12 4.66
N MET A 505 -9.82 -22.14 5.13
CA MET A 505 -8.59 -21.73 4.46
C MET A 505 -7.69 -22.96 4.25
N PRO A 506 -7.35 -23.33 3.00
CA PRO A 506 -6.40 -24.40 2.75
C PRO A 506 -5.05 -24.07 3.39
N ARG A 507 -4.35 -25.08 3.90
CA ARG A 507 -2.99 -24.88 4.38
C ARG A 507 -2.09 -24.52 3.20
N TRP A 508 -1.08 -23.69 3.45
CA TRP A 508 -0.17 -23.18 2.41
C TRP A 508 0.64 -24.26 1.68
N TYR A 509 0.69 -25.50 2.19
CA TYR A 509 1.37 -26.62 1.54
C TYR A 509 0.39 -27.54 0.79
N THR A 510 -0.91 -27.24 0.82
CA THR A 510 -1.92 -27.97 0.06
C THR A 510 -1.85 -27.50 -1.39
N MET A 511 -1.19 -28.29 -2.24
CA MET A 511 -0.99 -28.00 -3.67
C MET A 511 -2.16 -28.50 -4.54
N ALA A 512 -3.11 -29.23 -3.96
CA ALA A 512 -4.20 -29.84 -4.70
C ALA A 512 -5.42 -28.92 -4.80
N LYS A 513 -6.08 -28.94 -5.97
CA LYS A 513 -7.41 -28.38 -6.18
C LYS A 513 -8.43 -29.18 -5.37
N LEU A 514 -9.14 -28.51 -4.47
CA LEU A 514 -10.18 -29.11 -3.63
C LEU A 514 -11.55 -28.96 -4.32
N PRO A 515 -12.24 -30.06 -4.64
CA PRO A 515 -13.59 -29.98 -5.20
C PRO A 515 -14.58 -29.53 -4.12
N LEU A 516 -15.46 -28.59 -4.45
CA LEU A 516 -16.54 -28.15 -3.56
C LEU A 516 -17.91 -28.61 -4.06
N ILE A 517 -18.18 -28.38 -5.34
CA ILE A 517 -19.41 -28.81 -6.03
C ILE A 517 -18.98 -29.42 -7.37
N ASN A 518 -19.28 -30.70 -7.58
CA ASN A 518 -18.94 -31.39 -8.81
C ASN A 518 -19.75 -30.88 -10.01
N GLU A 519 -21.05 -30.66 -9.80
CA GLU A 519 -21.98 -30.11 -10.79
C GLU A 519 -23.12 -29.39 -10.07
N THR A 520 -23.42 -28.15 -10.45
CA THR A 520 -24.57 -27.40 -9.93
C THR A 520 -25.87 -27.84 -10.62
N LEU A 521 -26.99 -27.74 -9.91
CA LEU A 521 -28.32 -27.93 -10.49
C LEU A 521 -28.60 -26.94 -11.64
N GLN A 522 -29.35 -27.36 -12.65
CA GLN A 522 -29.78 -26.49 -13.74
C GLN A 522 -30.63 -25.33 -13.21
N GLY A 523 -30.41 -24.12 -13.71
CA GLY A 523 -31.17 -22.94 -13.31
C GLY A 523 -30.77 -22.35 -11.96
N THR A 524 -29.62 -22.77 -11.41
CA THR A 524 -29.11 -22.18 -10.16
C THR A 524 -28.65 -20.74 -10.39
N LEU A 525 -29.22 -19.80 -9.63
CA LEU A 525 -28.85 -18.38 -9.70
C LEU A 525 -27.81 -17.98 -8.66
N HIS A 526 -27.80 -18.65 -7.50
CA HIS A 526 -27.04 -18.18 -6.35
C HIS A 526 -26.42 -19.32 -5.52
N HIS A 527 -25.14 -19.18 -5.21
CA HIS A 527 -24.43 -19.98 -4.20
C HIS A 527 -23.69 -19.05 -3.22
N ARG A 528 -23.63 -19.44 -1.94
CA ARG A 528 -22.89 -18.71 -0.91
C ARG A 528 -21.76 -19.56 -0.36
N LEU A 529 -20.54 -19.04 -0.44
CA LEU A 529 -19.37 -19.63 0.19
C LEU A 529 -19.04 -18.88 1.50
N ARG A 530 -18.76 -19.62 2.56
CA ARG A 530 -18.37 -19.11 3.87
C ARG A 530 -16.95 -19.56 4.18
N ILE A 531 -16.01 -18.62 4.22
CA ILE A 531 -14.58 -18.88 4.36
C ILE A 531 -14.16 -18.58 5.79
N SER A 532 -13.80 -19.64 6.52
CA SER A 532 -13.22 -19.55 7.86
C SER A 532 -11.69 -19.64 7.83
N GLU A 533 -11.03 -19.21 8.91
CA GLU A 533 -9.57 -19.29 9.07
C GLU A 533 -8.74 -18.42 8.09
N MET A 534 -9.36 -17.48 7.37
CA MET A 534 -8.66 -16.45 6.58
C MET A 534 -8.32 -15.26 7.48
N VAL A 535 -7.07 -15.21 7.95
CA VAL A 535 -6.61 -14.33 9.04
C VAL A 535 -5.73 -13.19 8.52
N ASP A 536 -4.75 -13.50 7.67
CA ASP A 536 -3.74 -12.54 7.21
C ASP A 536 -4.12 -11.93 5.84
N PRO A 537 -3.80 -10.64 5.57
CA PRO A 537 -4.16 -9.98 4.31
C PRO A 537 -3.38 -10.48 3.08
N TYR A 538 -2.26 -11.18 3.27
CA TYR A 538 -1.55 -11.82 2.16
C TYR A 538 -2.19 -13.16 1.74
N GLN A 539 -3.04 -13.75 2.59
CA GLN A 539 -3.69 -15.01 2.24
C GLN A 539 -4.68 -14.78 1.10
N SER A 540 -4.66 -15.68 0.12
CA SER A 540 -5.53 -15.61 -1.04
C SER A 540 -6.02 -17.00 -1.43
N ILE A 541 -7.33 -17.12 -1.63
CA ILE A 541 -7.97 -18.32 -2.18
C ILE A 541 -8.31 -18.06 -3.63
N ARG A 542 -7.97 -19.02 -4.49
CA ARG A 542 -8.46 -19.07 -5.86
C ARG A 542 -9.72 -19.91 -5.91
N VAL A 543 -10.86 -19.29 -6.19
CA VAL A 543 -12.15 -19.97 -6.41
C VAL A 543 -12.32 -20.14 -7.91
N ILE A 544 -12.45 -21.38 -8.37
CA ILE A 544 -12.54 -21.73 -9.79
C ILE A 544 -13.98 -22.20 -10.07
N VAL A 545 -14.65 -21.52 -11.01
CA VAL A 545 -16.06 -21.74 -11.39
C VAL A 545 -16.12 -22.15 -12.86
N GLU A 546 -15.89 -23.43 -13.14
CA GLU A 546 -15.78 -23.97 -14.50
C GLU A 546 -17.17 -24.26 -15.08
N PRO A 547 -17.51 -23.74 -16.28
CA PRO A 547 -18.73 -24.15 -16.98
C PRO A 547 -18.57 -25.60 -17.48
N LEU A 548 -19.51 -26.47 -17.15
CA LEU A 548 -19.54 -27.86 -17.65
C LEU A 548 -20.40 -27.97 -18.90
N GLN A 549 -21.62 -27.42 -18.82
CA GLN A 549 -22.58 -27.42 -19.89
C GLN A 549 -23.25 -26.06 -19.90
N CYS A 550 -23.22 -25.36 -21.03
CA CYS A 550 -23.94 -24.11 -21.17
C CYS A 550 -24.62 -24.01 -22.53
N ILE A 551 -25.86 -23.52 -22.53
CA ILE A 551 -26.65 -23.33 -23.75
C ILE A 551 -26.01 -22.26 -24.66
N ASN A 552 -25.44 -21.22 -24.05
CA ASN A 552 -24.70 -20.17 -24.75
C ASN A 552 -23.24 -20.20 -24.31
N PRO A 553 -22.26 -20.14 -25.23
CA PRO A 553 -20.85 -19.94 -24.85
C PRO A 553 -20.64 -18.65 -24.04
N GLU A 554 -21.47 -17.62 -24.23
CA GLU A 554 -21.43 -16.35 -23.50
C GLU A 554 -22.01 -16.44 -22.07
N TYR A 555 -21.31 -17.07 -21.13
CA TYR A 555 -21.75 -17.08 -19.73
C TYR A 555 -21.10 -16.00 -18.87
N ARG A 556 -21.77 -15.69 -17.76
CA ARG A 556 -21.26 -14.72 -16.79
C ARG A 556 -21.53 -15.12 -15.35
N VAL A 557 -20.48 -15.10 -14.55
CA VAL A 557 -20.55 -15.29 -13.11
C VAL A 557 -20.04 -14.04 -12.40
N THR A 558 -20.79 -13.52 -11.44
CA THR A 558 -20.38 -12.37 -10.62
C THR A 558 -20.26 -12.79 -9.17
N ALA A 559 -19.10 -12.58 -8.57
CA ALA A 559 -18.85 -12.81 -7.17
C ALA A 559 -18.89 -11.49 -6.39
N ARG A 560 -19.56 -11.50 -5.24
CA ARG A 560 -19.55 -10.43 -4.25
C ARG A 560 -18.84 -10.95 -2.99
N ILE A 561 -17.76 -10.29 -2.62
CA ILE A 561 -16.92 -10.63 -1.47
C ILE A 561 -17.19 -9.62 -0.36
N CYS A 562 -17.48 -10.12 0.83
CA CYS A 562 -17.69 -9.29 2.02
C CYS A 562 -16.86 -9.79 3.21
N VAL A 563 -16.11 -8.85 3.81
CA VAL A 563 -15.26 -9.10 4.97
C VAL A 563 -15.95 -8.51 6.21
N PRO A 564 -16.30 -9.34 7.21
CA PRO A 564 -17.23 -8.93 8.27
C PRO A 564 -16.66 -7.90 9.25
N TRP A 565 -15.35 -7.82 9.43
CA TRP A 565 -14.70 -6.81 10.27
C TRP A 565 -14.27 -5.55 9.51
N ALA A 566 -14.45 -5.49 8.19
CA ALA A 566 -13.95 -4.41 7.35
C ALA A 566 -15.13 -3.67 6.69
N ALA A 567 -15.65 -2.65 7.37
CA ALA A 567 -16.75 -1.81 6.88
C ALA A 567 -16.39 -1.13 5.55
N GLY A 568 -17.29 -1.18 4.56
CA GLY A 568 -17.09 -0.50 3.27
C GLY A 568 -16.23 -1.26 2.25
N PHE A 569 -15.64 -2.39 2.63
CA PHE A 569 -14.75 -3.20 1.79
C PHE A 569 -15.47 -4.27 0.95
N GLU A 570 -16.75 -4.09 0.67
CA GLU A 570 -17.44 -4.97 -0.29
C GLU A 570 -16.72 -4.88 -1.66
N ARG A 571 -16.51 -6.03 -2.30
CA ARG A 571 -15.81 -6.09 -3.60
C ARG A 571 -16.58 -6.99 -4.53
N PHE A 572 -16.66 -6.58 -5.80
CA PHE A 572 -17.24 -7.41 -6.85
C PHE A 572 -16.16 -7.84 -7.84
N GLN A 573 -16.28 -9.06 -8.34
CA GLN A 573 -15.49 -9.57 -9.47
C GLN A 573 -16.42 -10.31 -10.43
N THR A 574 -16.19 -10.17 -11.73
CA THR A 574 -16.98 -10.84 -12.75
C THR A 574 -16.07 -11.71 -13.62
N ILE A 575 -16.47 -12.97 -13.81
CA ILE A 575 -15.91 -13.90 -14.80
C ILE A 575 -16.73 -13.80 -16.09
N LYS A 576 -16.03 -13.79 -17.23
CA LYS A 576 -16.60 -13.84 -18.59
C LYS A 576 -16.03 -15.04 -19.36
N SER A 577 -16.76 -15.51 -20.35
CA SER A 577 -16.46 -16.72 -21.11
C SER A 577 -15.34 -16.61 -22.16
N PHE A 578 -15.08 -15.44 -22.76
CA PHE A 578 -14.26 -15.36 -23.98
C PHE A 578 -12.76 -15.16 -23.76
N ASP A 579 -12.33 -14.43 -22.73
CA ASP A 579 -10.91 -14.00 -22.61
C ASP A 579 -10.27 -14.32 -21.25
N GLN A 580 -11.03 -14.84 -20.28
CA GLN A 580 -10.57 -14.93 -18.90
C GLN A 580 -10.67 -16.36 -18.36
N LYS A 581 -9.63 -16.75 -17.59
CA LYS A 581 -9.66 -18.00 -16.83
C LYS A 581 -10.87 -17.96 -15.88
N PRO A 582 -11.60 -19.09 -15.69
CA PRO A 582 -12.80 -19.16 -14.87
C PRO A 582 -12.50 -19.12 -13.37
N GLN A 583 -11.76 -18.12 -12.91
CA GLN A 583 -11.19 -18.04 -11.58
C GLN A 583 -11.38 -16.66 -10.95
N LEU A 584 -11.57 -16.65 -9.63
CA LEU A 584 -11.75 -15.48 -8.80
C LEU A 584 -10.78 -15.56 -7.63
N TYR A 585 -10.33 -14.40 -7.14
CA TYR A 585 -9.39 -14.33 -6.03
C TYR A 585 -10.05 -13.69 -4.83
N VAL A 586 -9.98 -14.36 -3.68
CA VAL A 586 -10.61 -13.94 -2.43
C VAL A 586 -9.54 -13.73 -1.36
N ASN A 587 -9.54 -12.54 -0.76
CA ASN A 587 -8.54 -12.03 0.17
C ASN A 587 -9.16 -10.96 1.07
N VAL A 588 -8.48 -10.66 2.18
CA VAL A 588 -8.92 -9.64 3.17
C VAL A 588 -8.02 -8.39 3.11
N PRO A 589 -8.57 -7.18 3.33
CA PRO A 589 -7.81 -5.93 3.23
C PRO A 589 -7.00 -5.60 4.49
N THR A 590 -7.41 -6.13 5.65
CA THR A 590 -6.81 -5.86 6.96
C THR A 590 -6.79 -7.14 7.81
N LEU A 591 -5.86 -7.19 8.76
CA LEU A 591 -5.75 -8.30 9.71
C LEU A 591 -7.04 -8.46 10.51
N VAL A 592 -7.39 -9.70 10.84
CA VAL A 592 -8.53 -10.00 11.72
C VAL A 592 -8.36 -9.36 13.10
N PRO A 593 -9.43 -8.85 13.75
CA PRO A 593 -9.34 -8.36 15.12
C PRO A 593 -8.88 -9.44 16.12
N ARG A 594 -8.13 -9.05 17.16
CA ARG A 594 -7.57 -9.97 18.18
C ARG A 594 -8.65 -10.72 18.97
N HIS A 595 -8.73 -12.05 18.87
CA HIS A 595 -9.76 -12.94 19.47
C HIS A 595 -11.05 -13.10 18.65
N TYR A 596 -11.02 -12.73 17.37
CA TYR A 596 -12.20 -12.79 16.51
C TYR A 596 -12.50 -14.22 16.05
N ASN A 597 -13.74 -14.67 16.21
CA ASN A 597 -14.14 -16.02 15.81
C ASN A 597 -14.59 -16.07 14.34
N THR A 598 -13.66 -16.46 13.46
CA THR A 598 -13.92 -16.58 12.01
C THR A 598 -14.86 -17.73 11.64
N THR A 599 -15.09 -18.71 12.52
CA THR A 599 -16.08 -19.77 12.27
C THR A 599 -17.50 -19.24 12.45
N GLN A 600 -17.72 -18.38 13.45
CA GLN A 600 -19.02 -17.74 13.68
C GLN A 600 -19.29 -16.64 12.65
N ASN A 601 -18.31 -15.76 12.41
CA ASN A 601 -18.41 -14.66 11.47
C ASN A 601 -17.36 -14.78 10.34
N PRO A 602 -17.55 -15.70 9.37
CA PRO A 602 -16.61 -15.93 8.27
C PRO A 602 -16.67 -14.85 7.19
N VAL A 603 -15.62 -14.79 6.37
CA VAL A 603 -15.66 -14.05 5.09
C VAL A 603 -16.70 -14.70 4.19
N THR A 604 -17.52 -13.90 3.51
CA THR A 604 -18.62 -14.41 2.68
C THR A 604 -18.38 -14.07 1.21
N VAL A 605 -18.66 -15.05 0.34
CA VAL A 605 -18.62 -14.88 -1.11
C VAL A 605 -19.95 -15.33 -1.68
N ASP A 606 -20.75 -14.39 -2.18
CA ASP A 606 -21.98 -14.68 -2.91
C ASP A 606 -21.64 -14.79 -4.41
N LEU A 607 -21.88 -15.96 -4.99
CA LEU A 607 -21.71 -16.25 -6.41
C LEU A 607 -23.07 -16.13 -7.11
N TYR A 608 -23.18 -15.17 -8.03
CA TYR A 608 -24.32 -14.98 -8.91
C TYR A 608 -23.99 -15.57 -10.28
N MET A 609 -24.67 -16.64 -10.64
CA MET A 609 -24.31 -17.45 -11.81
C MET A 609 -25.33 -17.29 -12.94
N ASP A 610 -25.01 -17.82 -14.12
CA ASP A 610 -25.93 -17.84 -15.25
C ASP A 610 -26.79 -19.13 -15.21
N PRO A 611 -28.12 -19.04 -15.12
CA PRO A 611 -28.98 -20.22 -14.95
C PRO A 611 -29.05 -21.10 -16.20
N ILE A 612 -28.58 -20.62 -17.36
CA ILE A 612 -28.49 -21.41 -18.59
C ILE A 612 -27.27 -22.35 -18.61
N CYS A 613 -26.36 -22.21 -17.63
CA CYS A 613 -25.19 -23.05 -17.48
C CYS A 613 -25.23 -23.92 -16.22
N ARG A 614 -24.46 -24.99 -16.23
CA ARG A 614 -24.06 -25.77 -15.05
C ARG A 614 -22.57 -25.59 -14.80
N TYR A 615 -22.20 -25.52 -13.53
CA TYR A 615 -20.84 -25.22 -13.12
C TYR A 615 -20.27 -26.31 -12.22
N ARG A 616 -18.95 -26.46 -12.28
CA ARG A 616 -18.14 -27.10 -11.25
C ARG A 616 -17.45 -26.03 -10.43
N ILE A 617 -17.59 -26.10 -9.12
CA ILE A 617 -16.96 -25.14 -8.19
C ILE A 617 -15.89 -25.88 -7.41
N SER A 618 -14.69 -25.31 -7.43
CA SER A 618 -13.52 -25.82 -6.72
C SER A 618 -12.70 -24.65 -6.17
N TYR A 619 -11.84 -24.93 -5.21
CA TYR A 619 -11.00 -23.91 -4.61
C TYR A 619 -9.62 -24.45 -4.25
N GLU A 620 -8.66 -23.54 -4.16
CA GLU A 620 -7.29 -23.87 -3.77
C GLU A 620 -6.58 -22.65 -3.18
N TYR A 621 -5.43 -22.89 -2.54
CA TYR A 621 -4.54 -21.82 -2.10
C TYR A 621 -3.92 -21.13 -3.32
N SER A 622 -4.08 -19.81 -3.43
CA SER A 622 -3.52 -19.06 -4.55
C SER A 622 -2.10 -18.59 -4.26
N TYR A 623 -1.09 -19.31 -4.75
CA TYR A 623 0.31 -18.90 -4.56
C TYR A 623 0.66 -17.60 -5.29
N SER A 624 0.19 -17.40 -6.53
CA SER A 624 0.48 -16.18 -7.30
C SER A 624 -0.06 -14.95 -6.60
N SER A 625 -1.34 -14.98 -6.25
CA SER A 625 -2.01 -13.87 -5.57
C SER A 625 -1.50 -13.69 -4.13
N ALA A 626 -1.18 -14.77 -3.42
CA ALA A 626 -0.66 -14.65 -2.06
C ALA A 626 0.76 -14.05 -2.04
N LEU A 627 1.61 -14.41 -2.99
CA LEU A 627 2.96 -13.85 -3.12
C LEU A 627 2.93 -12.40 -3.58
N SER A 628 2.08 -12.05 -4.56
CA SER A 628 1.90 -10.66 -4.99
C SER A 628 1.41 -9.78 -3.84
N ARG A 629 0.44 -10.25 -3.06
CA ARG A 629 0.00 -9.55 -1.84
C ARG A 629 1.05 -9.50 -0.75
N LEU A 630 1.82 -10.56 -0.52
CA LEU A 630 2.92 -10.52 0.46
C LEU A 630 3.90 -9.40 0.11
N VAL A 631 4.26 -9.27 -1.17
CA VAL A 631 5.10 -8.16 -1.63
C VAL A 631 4.40 -6.83 -1.41
N LEU A 632 3.16 -6.66 -1.91
CA LEU A 632 2.43 -5.39 -1.81
C LEU A 632 2.23 -4.93 -0.36
N GLU A 633 1.95 -5.87 0.56
CA GLU A 633 1.67 -5.57 1.95
C GLU A 633 2.93 -5.30 2.79
N PHE A 634 4.05 -5.94 2.46
CA PHE A 634 5.24 -5.98 3.34
C PHE A 634 6.56 -5.54 2.70
N TYR A 635 6.57 -5.06 1.45
CA TYR A 635 7.82 -4.57 0.82
C TYR A 635 8.51 -3.48 1.64
N GLY A 636 7.75 -2.66 2.37
CA GLY A 636 8.28 -1.63 3.26
C GLY A 636 9.15 -2.15 4.41
N TRP A 637 9.04 -3.43 4.80
CA TRP A 637 9.86 -4.01 5.87
C TRP A 637 11.22 -4.51 5.38
N LEU A 638 11.39 -4.67 4.06
CA LEU A 638 12.60 -5.23 3.46
C LEU A 638 13.89 -4.45 3.83
N PRO A 639 13.92 -3.09 3.86
CA PRO A 639 15.09 -2.33 4.28
C PRO A 639 15.56 -2.68 5.69
N ALA A 640 14.63 -2.85 6.65
CA ALA A 640 14.97 -3.23 8.02
C ALA A 640 15.61 -4.63 8.07
N HIS A 641 15.05 -5.59 7.34
CA HIS A 641 15.64 -6.92 7.23
C HIS A 641 17.02 -6.91 6.56
N LEU A 642 17.26 -6.05 5.56
CA LEU A 642 18.56 -5.91 4.92
C LEU A 642 19.61 -5.34 5.88
N VAL A 643 19.29 -4.26 6.60
CA VAL A 643 20.19 -3.67 7.62
C VAL A 643 20.48 -4.68 8.72
N CYS A 644 19.48 -5.44 9.17
CA CYS A 644 19.67 -6.53 10.13
C CYS A 644 20.67 -7.58 9.61
N VAL A 645 20.57 -8.00 8.35
CA VAL A 645 21.54 -8.94 7.74
C VAL A 645 22.94 -8.32 7.71
N LEU A 646 23.08 -7.07 7.27
CA LEU A 646 24.37 -6.38 7.21
C LEU A 646 25.04 -6.26 8.59
N LEU A 647 24.27 -6.00 9.65
CA LEU A 647 24.78 -5.97 11.03
C LEU A 647 25.30 -7.34 11.51
N ILE A 648 24.62 -8.44 11.16
CA ILE A 648 25.07 -9.79 11.53
C ILE A 648 26.27 -10.24 10.69
N VAL A 649 26.36 -9.79 9.43
CA VAL A 649 27.56 -9.94 8.60
C VAL A 649 28.73 -9.21 9.23
N LEU A 650 28.55 -7.94 9.58
CA LEU A 650 29.55 -7.10 10.22
C LEU A 650 30.04 -7.72 11.54
N ARG A 651 29.11 -8.21 12.38
CA ARG A 651 29.40 -8.99 13.60
C ARG A 651 30.38 -10.13 13.32
N LYS A 652 30.06 -10.98 12.33
CA LYS A 652 30.87 -12.16 12.00
C LYS A 652 32.24 -11.79 11.44
N GLN A 653 32.30 -10.74 10.62
CA GLN A 653 33.55 -10.25 10.02
C GLN A 653 34.50 -9.70 11.09
N VAL A 654 33.96 -8.98 12.09
CA VAL A 654 34.73 -8.47 13.23
C VAL A 654 35.23 -9.60 14.14
N GLU A 655 34.42 -10.64 14.38
CA GLU A 655 34.80 -11.79 15.21
C GLU A 655 35.86 -12.71 14.57
N THR A 656 35.73 -12.97 13.26
CA THR A 656 36.58 -13.95 12.56
C THR A 656 37.90 -13.34 12.05
N PHE A 657 37.97 -12.01 11.95
CA PHE A 657 39.09 -11.19 11.43
C PHE A 657 40.05 -11.93 10.47
N HIS A 658 39.80 -11.82 9.16
CA HIS A 658 40.63 -12.50 8.16
C HIS A 658 42.04 -11.91 8.07
N VAL A 659 43.06 -12.77 8.06
CA VAL A 659 44.46 -12.37 7.84
C VAL A 659 44.62 -11.91 6.39
N VAL A 660 45.26 -10.74 6.23
CA VAL A 660 45.67 -10.13 4.96
C VAL A 660 46.46 -11.14 4.10
N GLY A 661 46.24 -11.17 2.79
CA GLY A 661 46.97 -12.07 1.87
C GLY A 661 46.29 -13.41 1.57
N THR A 662 45.18 -13.74 2.23
CA THR A 662 44.48 -15.02 1.99
C THR A 662 43.45 -14.91 0.85
N PHE A 663 43.25 -15.97 0.05
CA PHE A 663 42.21 -15.98 -1.00
C PHE A 663 40.77 -15.75 -0.47
N ARG A 664 40.56 -15.92 0.85
CA ARG A 664 39.28 -15.61 1.51
C ARG A 664 39.08 -14.12 1.75
N SER A 665 40.13 -13.31 1.95
CA SER A 665 40.01 -11.85 2.09
C SER A 665 39.60 -11.16 0.79
N LEU A 666 39.93 -11.77 -0.36
CA LEU A 666 39.53 -11.35 -1.71
C LEU A 666 38.06 -11.62 -2.07
N ARG A 667 37.39 -12.53 -1.35
CA ARG A 667 36.01 -12.95 -1.66
C ARG A 667 35.02 -12.15 -0.80
N PRO A 668 34.32 -11.14 -1.35
CA PRO A 668 33.47 -10.26 -0.54
C PRO A 668 32.18 -10.91 -0.06
N TYR A 669 31.75 -12.01 -0.69
CA TYR A 669 30.56 -12.78 -0.31
C TYR A 669 30.77 -13.69 0.90
N VAL A 670 31.99 -13.78 1.45
CA VAL A 670 32.28 -14.62 2.61
C VAL A 670 31.48 -14.11 3.81
N GLY A 671 30.69 -15.03 4.39
CA GLY A 671 29.92 -14.73 5.58
C GLY A 671 28.56 -14.09 5.33
N TYR A 672 28.11 -13.87 4.10
CA TYR A 672 26.75 -13.36 3.80
C TYR A 672 25.68 -14.46 3.79
N LEU A 673 26.04 -15.72 3.53
CA LEU A 673 25.12 -16.86 3.61
C LEU A 673 24.91 -17.29 5.07
N GLN A 674 24.18 -16.50 5.85
CA GLN A 674 24.02 -16.65 7.29
C GLN A 674 22.64 -17.20 7.68
N TYR A 675 22.37 -18.47 7.43
CA TYR A 675 21.10 -19.06 7.87
C TYR A 675 20.88 -19.01 9.40
N THR A 676 21.94 -18.83 10.20
CA THR A 676 21.87 -18.62 11.65
C THR A 676 21.22 -17.29 12.04
N SER A 677 21.09 -16.32 11.13
CA SER A 677 20.38 -15.06 11.42
C SER A 677 18.88 -15.26 11.64
N LEU A 678 18.32 -16.39 11.17
CA LEU A 678 16.92 -16.76 11.42
C LEU A 678 16.59 -16.90 12.90
N TYR A 679 17.57 -17.25 13.74
CA TYR A 679 17.39 -17.29 15.20
C TYR A 679 17.10 -15.91 15.78
N VAL A 680 17.57 -14.82 15.16
CA VAL A 680 17.26 -13.44 15.60
C VAL A 680 15.79 -13.15 15.41
N VAL A 681 15.19 -13.57 14.28
CA VAL A 681 13.77 -13.37 13.98
C VAL A 681 12.89 -14.06 15.02
N THR A 682 13.19 -15.33 15.35
CA THR A 682 12.43 -16.09 16.36
C THR A 682 12.63 -15.54 17.76
N ALA A 683 13.87 -15.17 18.14
CA ALA A 683 14.19 -14.57 19.43
C ALA A 683 13.48 -13.22 19.63
N CYS A 684 13.44 -12.36 18.61
CA CYS A 684 12.76 -11.07 18.69
C CYS A 684 11.26 -11.23 18.93
N ARG A 685 10.61 -12.25 18.37
CA ARG A 685 9.18 -12.50 18.62
C ARG A 685 8.90 -12.90 20.07
N LEU A 686 9.78 -13.68 20.70
CA LEU A 686 9.69 -14.02 22.11
C LEU A 686 9.97 -12.80 22.99
N LEU A 687 11.02 -12.04 22.65
CA LEU A 687 11.42 -10.83 23.35
C LEU A 687 10.32 -9.76 23.30
N LYS A 688 9.63 -9.59 22.17
CA LYS A 688 8.47 -8.68 22.04
C LYS A 688 7.40 -8.99 23.10
N LYS A 689 7.06 -10.27 23.31
CA LYS A 689 6.08 -10.67 24.33
C LYS A 689 6.56 -10.34 25.75
N LEU A 690 7.85 -10.54 26.03
CA LEU A 690 8.45 -10.21 27.32
C LEU A 690 8.47 -8.69 27.57
N ILE A 691 8.83 -7.88 26.56
CA ILE A 691 8.85 -6.41 26.66
C ILE A 691 7.46 -5.87 26.97
N ILE A 692 6.45 -6.32 26.21
CA ILE A 692 5.06 -5.90 26.42
C ILE A 692 4.57 -6.26 27.84
N SER A 693 5.00 -7.43 28.35
CA SER A 693 4.64 -7.87 29.70
C SER A 693 5.38 -7.10 30.80
N SER A 694 6.64 -6.72 30.59
CA SER A 694 7.48 -6.11 31.63
C SER A 694 7.36 -4.59 31.71
N ARG A 695 6.93 -3.93 30.63
CA ARG A 695 6.84 -2.45 30.49
C ARG A 695 8.14 -1.69 30.81
N LEU A 696 9.29 -2.37 30.84
CA LEU A 696 10.59 -1.76 31.16
C LEU A 696 11.18 -0.98 29.97
N LEU A 697 10.89 -1.43 28.75
CA LEU A 697 11.35 -0.83 27.50
C LEU A 697 10.17 -0.22 26.74
N PRO A 698 10.42 0.73 25.82
CA PRO A 698 9.38 1.27 24.94
C PRO A 698 8.62 0.15 24.21
N GLU A 699 7.33 0.35 23.99
CA GLU A 699 6.52 -0.67 23.32
C GLU A 699 7.04 -0.90 21.88
N PRO A 700 7.33 -2.16 21.49
CA PRO A 700 7.72 -2.50 20.13
C PRO A 700 6.60 -2.22 19.13
N GLU A 701 6.94 -2.16 17.84
CA GLU A 701 5.94 -1.91 16.80
C GLU A 701 4.81 -2.97 16.84
N PRO A 702 3.54 -2.55 16.71
CA PRO A 702 2.36 -3.42 16.86
C PRO A 702 2.12 -4.31 15.62
N LEU A 703 3.18 -5.01 15.18
CA LEU A 703 3.16 -5.97 14.08
C LEU A 703 2.70 -7.34 14.59
N ASP A 704 1.41 -7.64 14.43
CA ASP A 704 0.77 -8.88 14.90
C ASP A 704 0.67 -9.97 13.83
N TYR A 705 1.46 -9.85 12.75
CA TYR A 705 1.46 -10.78 11.62
C TYR A 705 2.14 -12.13 11.93
N SER A 706 1.89 -13.11 11.07
CA SER A 706 2.53 -14.43 11.13
C SER A 706 4.07 -14.33 11.05
N ILE A 707 4.77 -15.16 11.84
CA ILE A 707 6.26 -15.21 11.84
C ILE A 707 6.81 -15.61 10.46
N ASN A 708 6.03 -16.39 9.70
CA ASN A 708 6.41 -16.85 8.37
C ASN A 708 6.68 -15.68 7.43
N VAL A 709 5.92 -14.58 7.54
CA VAL A 709 6.15 -13.37 6.73
C VAL A 709 7.53 -12.81 7.00
N SER A 710 7.90 -12.64 8.26
CA SER A 710 9.22 -12.11 8.65
C SER A 710 10.36 -13.06 8.26
N ILE A 711 10.15 -14.38 8.34
CA ILE A 711 11.13 -15.38 7.86
C ILE A 711 11.36 -15.25 6.36
N VAL A 712 10.30 -15.22 5.55
CA VAL A 712 10.40 -15.10 4.08
C VAL A 712 11.10 -13.80 3.69
N LEU A 713 10.73 -12.68 4.32
CA LEU A 713 11.36 -11.38 4.06
C LEU A 713 12.83 -11.35 4.47
N HIS A 714 13.17 -11.94 5.63
CA HIS A 714 14.56 -12.01 6.07
C HIS A 714 15.40 -12.89 5.14
N CYS A 715 14.86 -14.01 4.65
CA CYS A 715 15.53 -14.84 3.67
C CYS A 715 15.71 -14.16 2.30
N ALA A 716 14.69 -13.43 1.84
CA ALA A 716 14.81 -12.58 0.65
C ALA A 716 15.88 -11.49 0.85
N ALA A 717 15.98 -10.89 2.05
CA ALA A 717 17.03 -9.93 2.38
C ALA A 717 18.44 -10.55 2.38
N ILE A 718 18.61 -11.78 2.88
CA ILE A 718 19.89 -12.51 2.78
C ILE A 718 20.28 -12.69 1.30
N ALA A 719 19.37 -13.18 0.46
CA ALA A 719 19.62 -13.35 -0.97
C ALA A 719 19.95 -12.02 -1.66
N LEU A 720 19.18 -10.96 -1.37
CA LEU A 720 19.41 -9.64 -1.93
C LEU A 720 20.75 -9.05 -1.49
N SER A 721 21.15 -9.24 -0.23
CA SER A 721 22.47 -8.81 0.27
C SER A 721 23.63 -9.55 -0.42
N LEU A 722 23.46 -10.85 -0.72
CA LEU A 722 24.42 -11.63 -1.50
C LEU A 722 24.52 -11.09 -2.94
N LEU A 723 23.39 -10.84 -3.60
CA LEU A 723 23.35 -10.26 -4.94
C LEU A 723 23.96 -8.86 -4.98
N ALA A 724 23.65 -8.00 -3.99
CA ALA A 724 24.23 -6.67 -3.87
C ALA A 724 25.74 -6.71 -3.67
N THR A 725 26.23 -7.65 -2.85
CA THR A 725 27.67 -7.86 -2.63
C THR A 725 28.37 -8.34 -3.89
N LEU A 726 27.78 -9.30 -4.61
CA LEU A 726 28.31 -9.80 -5.89
C LEU A 726 28.31 -8.70 -6.97
N GLY A 727 27.24 -7.91 -7.06
CA GLY A 727 27.16 -6.77 -7.96
C GLY A 727 28.17 -5.68 -7.64
N THR A 728 28.38 -5.38 -6.35
CA THR A 728 29.41 -4.43 -5.90
C THR A 728 30.81 -4.93 -6.25
N TRP A 729 31.09 -6.22 -6.03
CA TRP A 729 32.36 -6.83 -6.41
C TRP A 729 32.60 -6.81 -7.93
N LEU A 730 31.57 -7.13 -8.72
CA LEU A 730 31.63 -7.04 -10.19
C LEU A 730 31.88 -5.60 -10.64
N ALA A 731 31.28 -4.62 -9.97
CA ALA A 731 31.50 -3.20 -10.27
C ALA A 731 32.93 -2.75 -9.93
N LEU A 732 33.47 -3.19 -8.77
CA LEU A 732 34.86 -2.92 -8.36
C LEU A 732 35.88 -3.56 -9.30
N THR A 733 35.57 -4.73 -9.88
CA THR A 733 36.47 -5.49 -10.77
C THR A 733 36.40 -5.05 -12.23
N LEU A 734 35.21 -4.86 -12.80
CA LEU A 734 35.02 -4.62 -14.24
C LEU A 734 34.91 -3.14 -14.61
N TYR A 735 34.41 -2.29 -13.71
CA TYR A 735 33.92 -0.96 -14.06
C TYR A 735 34.59 0.19 -13.30
N GLY A 736 35.71 -0.03 -12.59
CA GLY A 736 36.44 1.04 -11.91
C GLY A 736 36.65 2.29 -12.79
N ASN A 737 37.07 2.08 -14.05
CA ASN A 737 37.25 3.16 -15.03
C ASN A 737 35.94 3.76 -15.59
N ALA A 738 34.84 3.00 -15.66
CA ALA A 738 33.56 3.47 -16.20
C ALA A 738 32.74 4.24 -15.15
N PHE A 739 32.71 3.74 -13.91
CA PHE A 739 32.13 4.45 -12.77
C PHE A 739 32.92 5.69 -12.42
N TYR A 740 34.25 5.68 -12.57
CA TYR A 740 35.08 6.88 -12.49
C TYR A 740 34.64 7.96 -13.50
N ARG A 741 34.41 7.58 -14.77
CA ARG A 741 33.87 8.51 -15.80
C ARG A 741 32.44 9.00 -15.49
N LEU A 742 31.58 8.13 -14.97
CA LEU A 742 30.21 8.50 -14.58
C LEU A 742 30.19 9.43 -13.36
N ALA A 743 31.00 9.13 -12.34
CA ALA A 743 31.19 9.96 -11.15
C ALA A 743 31.68 11.37 -11.52
N LEU A 744 32.64 11.48 -12.44
CA LEU A 744 33.11 12.77 -12.98
C LEU A 744 31.98 13.55 -13.69
N ARG A 745 31.15 12.87 -14.49
CA ARG A 745 29.99 13.51 -15.16
C ARG A 745 28.94 14.01 -14.17
N VAL A 746 28.66 13.25 -13.12
CA VAL A 746 27.64 13.59 -12.10
C VAL A 746 28.12 14.72 -11.20
N THR A 747 29.38 14.69 -10.79
CA THR A 747 29.96 15.69 -9.88
C THR A 747 30.45 16.95 -10.58
N ARG A 748 30.51 16.96 -11.92
CA ARG A 748 31.11 18.03 -12.75
C ARG A 748 32.55 18.39 -12.37
N LEU A 749 33.24 17.51 -11.64
CA LEU A 749 34.65 17.68 -11.26
C LEU A 749 35.54 17.37 -12.47
N SER A 750 36.62 18.14 -12.64
CA SER A 750 37.63 17.85 -13.66
C SER A 750 38.48 16.65 -13.25
N GLN A 751 39.07 15.96 -14.24
CA GLN A 751 39.90 14.78 -14.00
C GLN A 751 41.10 15.08 -13.07
N ALA A 752 41.66 16.30 -13.14
CA ALA A 752 42.70 16.78 -12.24
C ALA A 752 42.20 16.95 -10.79
N THR A 753 41.02 17.57 -10.59
CA THR A 753 40.46 17.77 -9.25
C THR A 753 40.04 16.48 -8.55
N SER A 754 39.59 15.47 -9.32
CA SER A 754 39.25 14.15 -8.78
C SER A 754 40.48 13.39 -8.28
N ASN A 755 41.58 13.41 -9.05
CA ASN A 755 42.83 12.77 -8.63
C ASN A 755 43.43 13.45 -7.39
N VAL A 756 43.35 14.79 -7.31
CA VAL A 756 43.74 15.55 -6.12
C VAL A 756 42.84 15.19 -4.93
N MET A 757 41.52 15.07 -5.11
CA MET A 757 40.59 14.71 -4.02
C MET A 757 40.78 13.27 -3.54
N ILE A 758 41.05 12.32 -4.44
CA ILE A 758 41.36 10.93 -4.09
C ILE A 758 42.66 10.89 -3.27
N SER A 759 43.69 11.62 -3.70
CA SER A 759 44.96 11.77 -2.97
C SER A 759 44.75 12.42 -1.59
N ILE A 760 43.94 13.48 -1.50
CA ILE A 760 43.57 14.11 -0.22
C ILE A 760 42.82 13.13 0.68
N MET A 761 41.92 12.29 0.16
CA MET A 761 41.17 11.35 0.99
C MET A 761 42.03 10.16 1.46
N THR A 762 43.01 9.71 0.67
CA THR A 762 43.93 8.63 1.06
C THR A 762 45.01 9.10 2.04
N HIS A 763 45.49 10.35 1.89
CA HIS A 763 46.56 10.90 2.73
C HIS A 763 46.05 11.76 3.90
N LEU A 764 44.87 12.39 3.77
CA LEU A 764 44.20 13.23 4.78
C LEU A 764 42.69 12.90 4.91
N PRO A 765 42.29 11.69 5.36
CA PRO A 765 40.88 11.31 5.55
C PRO A 765 40.05 12.27 6.41
N ILE A 766 40.67 12.96 7.37
CA ILE A 766 40.00 13.93 8.26
C ILE A 766 39.54 15.18 7.48
N THR A 767 40.37 15.72 6.58
CA THR A 767 39.98 16.91 5.81
C THR A 767 38.81 16.61 4.88
N TYR A 768 38.75 15.38 4.36
CA TYR A 768 37.61 14.89 3.62
C TYR A 768 36.34 14.74 4.48
N GLY A 769 36.49 14.25 5.71
CA GLY A 769 35.41 14.22 6.71
C GLY A 769 34.84 15.61 6.97
N ILE A 770 35.71 16.61 7.17
CA ILE A 770 35.31 18.01 7.36
C ILE A 770 34.56 18.54 6.13
N LEU A 771 35.05 18.27 4.91
CA LEU A 771 34.41 18.69 3.66
C LEU A 771 33.01 18.07 3.51
N THR A 772 32.87 16.76 3.73
CA THR A 772 31.57 16.07 3.65
C THR A 772 30.60 16.55 4.73
N ILE A 773 31.06 16.82 5.95
CA ILE A 773 30.20 17.38 7.00
C ILE A 773 29.79 18.82 6.67
N ALA A 774 30.72 19.66 6.20
CA ALA A 774 30.44 21.03 5.77
C ALA A 774 29.43 21.06 4.62
N THR A 775 29.53 20.13 3.66
CA THR A 775 28.53 20.01 2.59
C THR A 775 27.17 19.53 3.12
N ALA A 776 27.12 18.63 4.11
CA ALA A 776 25.85 18.23 4.73
C ALA A 776 25.16 19.41 5.43
N MET A 777 25.93 20.24 6.15
CA MET A 777 25.40 21.43 6.83
C MET A 777 25.03 22.56 5.87
N GLY A 778 25.77 22.74 4.78
CA GLY A 778 25.52 23.78 3.79
C GLY A 778 24.49 23.43 2.71
N THR A 779 24.18 22.14 2.54
CA THR A 779 23.23 21.64 1.52
C THR A 779 22.19 20.69 2.13
N CYS A 780 22.30 19.39 1.88
CA CYS A 780 21.47 18.33 2.43
C CYS A 780 22.34 17.08 2.64
N SER A 781 22.02 16.30 3.66
CA SER A 781 22.69 15.05 4.03
C SER A 781 22.89 14.10 2.86
N GLY A 782 21.89 13.91 2.00
CA GLY A 782 21.98 12.92 0.93
C GLY A 782 22.92 13.33 -0.20
N VAL A 783 23.15 14.63 -0.44
CA VAL A 783 24.22 15.11 -1.34
C VAL A 783 25.58 14.75 -0.75
N SER A 784 25.77 14.98 0.54
CA SER A 784 27.01 14.63 1.24
C SER A 784 27.22 13.12 1.31
N LEU A 785 26.18 12.33 1.58
CA LEU A 785 26.24 10.87 1.57
C LEU A 785 26.51 10.31 0.18
N LEU A 786 25.98 10.94 -0.88
CA LEU A 786 26.30 10.57 -2.26
C LEU A 786 27.78 10.83 -2.56
N LEU A 787 28.30 11.99 -2.13
CA LEU A 787 29.71 12.33 -2.22
C LEU A 787 30.56 11.28 -1.49
N ALA A 788 30.21 10.99 -0.23
CA ALA A 788 30.82 9.95 0.61
C ALA A 788 30.84 8.58 -0.07
N PHE A 789 29.70 8.15 -0.60
CA PHE A 789 29.54 6.86 -1.25
C PHE A 789 30.40 6.75 -2.51
N VAL A 790 30.35 7.76 -3.40
CA VAL A 790 31.10 7.75 -4.67
C VAL A 790 32.60 7.70 -4.41
N PHE A 791 33.12 8.54 -3.51
CA PHE A 791 34.55 8.55 -3.23
C PHE A 791 35.01 7.29 -2.49
N TYR A 792 34.23 6.81 -1.50
CA TYR A 792 34.55 5.58 -0.80
C TYR A 792 34.59 4.37 -1.74
N PHE A 793 33.68 4.32 -2.73
CA PHE A 793 33.71 3.32 -3.80
C PHE A 793 34.96 3.43 -4.68
N LEU A 794 35.33 4.63 -5.14
CA LEU A 794 36.51 4.83 -6.00
C LEU A 794 37.80 4.42 -5.30
N MET A 795 37.96 4.80 -4.03
CA MET A 795 39.11 4.40 -3.23
C MET A 795 39.19 2.89 -3.06
N LEU A 796 38.06 2.23 -2.75
CA LEU A 796 38.01 0.78 -2.65
C LEU A 796 38.34 0.09 -3.98
N SER A 797 37.92 0.68 -5.10
CA SER A 797 38.23 0.18 -6.44
C SER A 797 39.73 0.26 -6.76
N ASN A 798 40.38 1.37 -6.42
CA ASN A 798 41.83 1.52 -6.61
C ASN A 798 42.60 0.54 -5.71
N ALA A 799 42.27 0.48 -4.42
CA ALA A 799 42.91 -0.45 -3.49
C ALA A 799 42.73 -1.92 -3.93
N TYR A 800 41.56 -2.27 -4.48
CA TYR A 800 41.30 -3.61 -5.00
C TYR A 800 42.14 -3.91 -6.25
N LYS A 801 42.30 -2.93 -7.15
CA LYS A 801 43.13 -3.06 -8.35
C LYS A 801 44.59 -3.29 -7.96
N ASP A 802 45.15 -2.44 -7.10
CA ASP A 802 46.56 -2.51 -6.68
C ASP A 802 46.83 -3.87 -6.01
N TYR A 803 45.96 -4.29 -5.08
CA TYR A 803 46.07 -5.59 -4.43
C TYR A 803 45.96 -6.77 -5.41
N LEU A 804 45.09 -6.69 -6.41
CA LEU A 804 44.96 -7.74 -7.43
C LEU A 804 46.21 -7.83 -8.30
N GLU A 805 46.78 -6.70 -8.70
CA GLU A 805 48.05 -6.63 -9.44
C GLU A 805 49.18 -7.26 -8.61
N ASP A 806 49.33 -6.89 -7.34
CA ASP A 806 50.34 -7.45 -6.43
C ASP A 806 50.15 -8.96 -6.22
N PHE A 807 48.91 -9.40 -6.01
CA PHE A 807 48.60 -10.82 -5.83
C PHE A 807 48.88 -11.64 -7.09
N LEU A 808 48.54 -11.11 -8.27
CA LEU A 808 48.84 -11.74 -9.56
C LEU A 808 50.35 -11.79 -9.79
N TRP A 809 51.08 -10.71 -9.49
CA TRP A 809 52.54 -10.65 -9.59
C TRP A 809 53.23 -11.63 -8.65
N GLN A 810 52.83 -11.71 -7.38
CA GLN A 810 53.37 -12.68 -6.42
C GLN A 810 53.11 -14.12 -6.87
N LYS A 811 51.91 -14.41 -7.39
CA LYS A 811 51.56 -15.75 -7.86
C LYS A 811 52.26 -16.11 -9.17
N ALA A 812 52.44 -15.14 -10.08
CA ALA A 812 53.24 -15.31 -11.30
C ALA A 812 54.72 -15.52 -10.96
N ALA A 813 55.29 -14.73 -10.03
CA ALA A 813 56.65 -14.89 -9.55
C ALA A 813 56.89 -16.26 -8.88
N ASN A 814 55.90 -16.76 -8.11
CA ASN A 814 55.92 -18.10 -7.52
C ASN A 814 55.73 -19.23 -8.55
N LEU A 815 55.16 -18.94 -9.72
CA LEU A 815 55.04 -19.89 -10.83
C LEU A 815 56.32 -19.94 -11.68
N VAL A 816 56.99 -18.79 -11.82
CA VAL A 816 58.28 -18.64 -12.54
C VAL A 816 59.46 -19.16 -11.71
N ARG A 817 59.43 -19.00 -10.38
CA ARG A 817 60.36 -19.65 -9.43
C ARG A 817 59.86 -21.07 -9.12
N GLY A 818 60.05 -21.99 -10.06
CA GLY A 818 59.60 -23.38 -9.93
C GLY A 818 60.01 -24.06 -8.61
N LYS A 819 59.09 -24.85 -8.03
CA LYS A 819 59.41 -25.79 -6.94
C LYS A 819 60.30 -26.92 -7.49
N PRO A 820 61.42 -27.30 -6.82
CA PRO A 820 62.08 -28.55 -7.14
C PRO A 820 61.23 -29.72 -6.62
N THR A 821 61.08 -30.71 -7.49
CA THR A 821 60.45 -32.01 -7.27
C THR A 821 61.24 -32.86 -6.27
N ALA A 822 60.54 -33.49 -5.32
CA ALA A 822 60.92 -34.76 -4.71
C ALA A 822 59.61 -35.51 -4.41
N ALA A 823 59.22 -36.44 -5.27
CA ALA A 823 59.56 -37.87 -5.24
C ALA A 823 58.48 -38.67 -4.48
N ALA A 824 57.83 -39.56 -5.23
CA ALA A 824 56.88 -40.55 -4.74
C ALA A 824 57.59 -41.63 -3.91
N VAL A 825 57.01 -42.05 -2.77
CA VAL A 825 56.94 -43.46 -2.31
C VAL A 825 55.80 -43.60 -1.30
N SER A 826 55.00 -44.66 -1.45
CA SER A 826 54.15 -45.31 -0.44
C SER A 826 54.65 -46.76 -0.28
N PRO A 827 54.20 -47.57 0.71
CA PRO A 827 54.08 -47.40 2.16
C PRO A 827 54.94 -48.44 2.94
N GLN A 828 54.96 -48.35 4.29
CA GLN A 828 55.25 -49.37 5.33
C GLN A 828 56.10 -50.63 4.98
N ASP A 829 57.22 -50.85 5.67
CA ASP A 829 57.34 -51.84 6.77
C ASP A 829 58.79 -52.04 7.29
N SER A 830 58.86 -52.47 8.56
CA SER A 830 59.95 -53.20 9.25
C SER A 830 61.21 -52.47 9.78
N THR A 831 61.18 -52.25 11.11
CA THR A 831 62.16 -52.64 12.15
C THR A 831 63.69 -52.42 12.02
N SER A 832 64.24 -51.88 13.12
CA SER A 832 65.48 -52.23 13.85
C SER A 832 66.78 -51.43 13.62
N GLY A 833 67.48 -51.16 14.76
CA GLY A 833 68.90 -50.77 14.90
C GLY A 833 69.16 -49.26 14.94
N GLU A 834 69.33 -48.59 16.10
CA GLU A 834 70.51 -48.49 16.99
C GLU A 834 71.76 -47.80 16.41
N GLU A 835 72.19 -46.76 17.15
CA GLU A 835 73.57 -46.22 17.34
C GLU A 835 74.31 -45.58 16.14
N ALA A 836 75.22 -44.60 16.27
CA ALA A 836 75.67 -43.68 17.32
C ALA A 836 76.70 -42.72 16.67
N GLY A 837 76.94 -41.56 17.30
CA GLY A 837 78.14 -40.72 17.16
C GLY A 837 78.27 -39.82 15.92
N GLN A 838 78.99 -38.71 15.88
CA GLN A 838 79.51 -37.72 16.84
C GLN A 838 80.42 -36.79 15.99
N GLN A 839 80.45 -35.48 16.31
CA GLN A 839 81.59 -34.53 16.08
C GLN A 839 81.94 -34.17 14.62
N GLU A 840 82.45 -33.00 14.24
CA GLU A 840 82.93 -31.78 14.92
C GLU A 840 83.04 -30.64 13.88
N ALA A 841 82.55 -29.46 14.25
CA ALA A 841 83.17 -28.12 14.18
C ALA A 841 84.35 -27.81 13.22
N LEU A 842 84.23 -26.69 12.47
CA LEU A 842 85.31 -25.69 12.25
C LEU A 842 84.79 -24.41 11.55
N GLU A 843 84.89 -23.28 12.24
CA GLU A 843 84.98 -21.89 11.73
C GLU A 843 86.46 -21.56 11.36
N PRO A 844 86.88 -20.34 10.87
CA PRO A 844 86.18 -19.05 10.70
C PRO A 844 86.52 -18.19 9.43
N LYS A 845 85.75 -17.09 9.31
CA LYS A 845 86.06 -15.71 8.80
C LYS A 845 86.40 -15.45 7.32
N ASP A 846 85.60 -14.56 6.72
CA ASP A 846 86.14 -13.25 6.30
C ASP A 846 85.09 -12.12 6.29
N LYS A 847 85.55 -10.90 6.58
CA LYS A 847 84.76 -9.66 6.70
C LYS A 847 84.72 -8.92 5.35
N GLN A 848 83.57 -8.35 5.01
CA GLN A 848 83.51 -7.03 4.37
C GLN A 848 82.22 -6.30 4.72
N GLN A 849 82.38 -5.10 5.30
CA GLN A 849 81.35 -4.12 5.61
C GLN A 849 80.87 -3.44 4.34
N GLY A 850 79.56 -3.20 4.23
CA GLY A 850 78.95 -2.36 3.21
C GLY A 850 77.51 -1.98 3.56
N LYS A 851 77.37 -0.78 4.15
CA LYS A 851 76.21 0.12 4.19
C LYS A 851 74.82 -0.41 4.60
N VAL A 852 74.37 0.14 5.73
CA VAL A 852 72.98 0.47 6.03
C VAL A 852 72.43 1.39 4.94
N GLU A 853 71.40 0.95 4.23
CA GLU A 853 70.40 1.81 3.59
C GLU A 853 69.07 1.49 4.26
N GLU A 854 68.68 2.37 5.19
CA GLU A 854 67.28 2.66 5.46
C GLU A 854 66.70 3.30 4.19
N GLU A 855 65.93 2.54 3.42
CA GLU A 855 64.90 3.10 2.55
C GLU A 855 63.54 2.69 3.12
N GLU A 856 62.96 3.60 3.92
CA GLU A 856 61.52 3.69 4.10
C GLU A 856 60.89 4.02 2.74
N GLU A 857 60.40 3.02 2.03
CA GLU A 857 59.33 3.23 1.05
C GLU A 857 57.97 3.25 1.78
N PRO A 858 57.09 4.23 1.50
CA PRO A 858 55.78 4.28 2.13
C PRO A 858 54.89 3.19 1.52
N GLU A 859 54.75 2.03 2.17
CA GLU A 859 53.76 1.02 1.77
C GLU A 859 52.36 1.67 1.70
N PRO A 860 51.74 1.81 0.50
CA PRO A 860 50.39 2.30 0.41
C PRO A 860 49.44 1.16 0.85
N CYS A 861 48.45 1.49 1.67
CA CYS A 861 47.21 0.70 1.82
C CYS A 861 47.17 -0.55 2.75
N VAL A 862 47.93 -0.63 3.84
CA VAL A 862 47.83 -1.76 4.81
C VAL A 862 46.41 -1.95 5.44
N GLY A 863 45.56 -0.90 5.49
CA GLY A 863 44.23 -0.96 6.11
C GLY A 863 43.07 -1.44 5.21
N LEU A 864 43.12 -1.13 3.91
CA LEU A 864 42.01 -1.39 2.97
C LEU A 864 41.99 -2.84 2.42
N GLN A 865 42.97 -3.66 2.79
CA GLN A 865 43.15 -5.02 2.27
C GLN A 865 42.06 -6.01 2.77
N ASN A 866 41.27 -5.64 3.78
CA ASN A 866 40.11 -6.43 4.22
C ASN A 866 38.83 -6.02 3.46
N PHE A 867 38.80 -6.33 2.17
CA PHE A 867 37.71 -5.93 1.26
C PHE A 867 36.32 -6.37 1.72
N SER A 868 36.20 -7.56 2.32
CA SER A 868 34.92 -8.08 2.80
C SER A 868 34.25 -7.14 3.84
N PHE A 869 35.05 -6.53 4.73
CA PHE A 869 34.58 -5.57 5.73
C PHE A 869 34.19 -4.23 5.09
N HIS A 870 35.03 -3.70 4.20
CA HIS A 870 34.77 -2.43 3.53
C HIS A 870 33.57 -2.48 2.58
N VAL A 871 33.34 -3.62 1.92
CA VAL A 871 32.12 -3.83 1.12
C VAL A 871 30.87 -3.81 2.00
N THR A 872 30.88 -4.43 3.19
CA THR A 872 29.75 -4.35 4.13
C THR A 872 29.50 -2.90 4.58
N LEU A 873 30.54 -2.14 4.92
CA LEU A 873 30.40 -0.72 5.26
C LEU A 873 29.89 0.11 4.09
N LEU A 874 30.35 -0.17 2.86
CA LEU A 874 29.89 0.51 1.65
C LEU A 874 28.40 0.23 1.39
N LEU A 875 27.94 -1.01 1.60
CA LEU A 875 26.52 -1.37 1.49
C LEU A 875 25.67 -0.71 2.59
N MET A 876 26.18 -0.59 3.82
CA MET A 876 25.49 0.16 4.88
C MET A 876 25.41 1.66 4.57
N LEU A 877 26.48 2.26 4.03
CA LEU A 877 26.49 3.63 3.55
C LEU A 877 25.52 3.83 2.37
N PHE A 878 25.44 2.87 1.45
CA PHE A 878 24.46 2.88 0.37
C PHE A 878 23.03 2.83 0.89
N MET A 879 22.75 2.01 1.91
CA MET A 879 21.43 1.99 2.55
C MET A 879 21.10 3.33 3.21
N GLN A 880 22.05 3.95 3.90
CA GLN A 880 21.89 5.30 4.45
C GLN A 880 21.58 6.33 3.35
N LEU A 881 22.27 6.25 2.21
CA LEU A 881 22.01 7.10 1.05
C LEU A 881 20.61 6.90 0.47
N LEU A 882 20.17 5.64 0.27
CA LEU A 882 18.85 5.32 -0.26
C LEU A 882 17.72 5.84 0.64
N LEU A 883 17.86 5.69 1.96
CA LEU A 883 16.89 6.19 2.94
C LEU A 883 16.76 7.73 2.90
N ASN A 884 17.81 8.44 2.48
CA ASN A 884 17.84 9.90 2.37
C ASN A 884 17.61 10.42 0.93
N ALA A 885 17.33 9.55 -0.03
CA ALA A 885 16.99 9.97 -1.39
C ALA A 885 15.72 10.86 -1.44
N PRO A 886 14.63 10.56 -0.70
CA PRO A 886 13.45 11.42 -0.66
C PRO A 886 13.71 12.84 -0.18
N SER A 887 14.43 13.01 0.94
CA SER A 887 14.76 14.33 1.49
C SER A 887 15.67 15.12 0.55
N THR A 888 16.62 14.45 -0.11
CA THR A 888 17.48 15.07 -1.13
C THR A 888 16.69 15.60 -2.32
N LEU A 889 15.71 14.83 -2.79
CA LEU A 889 14.85 15.23 -3.90
C LEU A 889 13.96 16.42 -3.50
N ALA A 890 13.47 16.43 -2.26
CA ALA A 890 12.70 17.55 -1.71
C ALA A 890 13.54 18.84 -1.58
N TRP A 891 14.77 18.72 -1.07
CA TRP A 891 15.73 19.83 -1.01
C TRP A 891 16.06 20.38 -2.42
N ALA A 892 16.33 19.50 -3.38
CA ALA A 892 16.67 19.91 -4.75
C ALA A 892 15.53 20.69 -5.43
N ARG A 893 14.27 20.33 -5.18
CA ARG A 893 13.09 21.03 -5.72
C ARG A 893 12.86 22.38 -5.03
N SER A 894 12.89 22.40 -3.70
CA SER A 894 12.65 23.61 -2.89
C SER A 894 13.68 24.71 -3.12
N ARG A 895 14.93 24.34 -3.44
CA ARG A 895 16.00 25.29 -3.77
C ARG A 895 15.67 26.21 -4.96
N ARG A 896 14.84 25.76 -5.91
CA ARG A 896 14.39 26.57 -7.06
C ARG A 896 13.61 27.81 -6.63
N HIS A 897 12.99 27.75 -5.45
CA HIS A 897 12.12 28.80 -4.90
C HIS A 897 12.72 29.47 -3.66
N GLY A 898 13.98 29.18 -3.31
CA GLY A 898 14.63 29.73 -2.12
C GLY A 898 14.03 29.28 -0.78
N ILE A 899 13.30 28.16 -0.77
CA ILE A 899 12.63 27.64 0.42
C ILE A 899 13.60 26.76 1.21
N ASN A 900 13.73 27.02 2.51
CA ASN A 900 14.53 26.18 3.40
C ASN A 900 13.64 25.09 4.04
N LEU A 901 13.93 23.82 3.75
CA LEU A 901 13.23 22.67 4.31
C LEU A 901 14.15 21.94 5.31
N PRO A 902 13.60 21.40 6.42
CA PRO A 902 14.39 20.72 7.44
C PRO A 902 14.95 19.37 6.93
N ASP A 903 16.22 19.07 7.21
CA ASP A 903 16.79 17.76 6.90
C ASP A 903 16.58 16.78 8.08
N PRO A 904 15.68 15.78 7.98
CA PRO A 904 15.38 14.85 9.07
C PRO A 904 16.56 13.93 9.42
N SER A 905 17.58 13.87 8.56
CA SER A 905 18.68 12.91 8.63
C SER A 905 20.05 13.55 8.85
N LEU A 906 20.09 14.86 9.11
CA LEU A 906 21.32 15.63 9.26
C LEU A 906 22.22 15.02 10.35
N TYR A 907 21.70 14.87 11.57
CA TYR A 907 22.45 14.33 12.71
C TYR A 907 22.99 12.90 12.47
N PRO A 908 22.18 11.89 12.09
CA PRO A 908 22.72 10.56 11.84
C PRO A 908 23.72 10.55 10.68
N SER A 909 23.56 11.41 9.68
CA SER A 909 24.51 11.49 8.57
C SER A 909 25.85 12.09 8.98
N ILE A 910 25.86 13.14 9.80
CA ILE A 910 27.11 13.70 10.37
C ILE A 910 27.86 12.62 11.17
N VAL A 911 27.15 11.84 11.98
CA VAL A 911 27.74 10.74 12.77
C VAL A 911 28.36 9.69 11.84
N VAL A 912 27.66 9.27 10.78
CA VAL A 912 28.20 8.31 9.80
C VAL A 912 29.45 8.87 9.11
N LEU A 913 29.42 10.12 8.64
CA LEU A 913 30.52 10.75 7.91
C LEU A 913 31.76 10.94 8.79
N ALA A 914 31.57 11.43 10.02
CA ALA A 914 32.65 11.57 11.01
C ALA A 914 33.27 10.22 11.37
N SER A 915 32.42 9.21 11.61
CA SER A 915 32.87 7.86 11.94
C SER A 915 33.61 7.20 10.79
N LEU A 916 33.12 7.35 9.55
CA LEU A 916 33.79 6.83 8.35
C LEU A 916 35.15 7.49 8.16
N SER A 917 35.24 8.81 8.29
CA SER A 917 36.50 9.55 8.21
C SER A 917 37.52 9.08 9.27
N LEU A 918 37.07 8.89 10.52
CA LEU A 918 37.92 8.36 11.59
C LEU A 918 38.37 6.92 11.32
N LEU A 919 37.47 6.05 10.85
CA LEU A 919 37.82 4.66 10.51
C LEU A 919 38.88 4.59 9.39
N LEU A 920 38.77 5.46 8.39
CA LEU A 920 39.77 5.57 7.32
C LEU A 920 41.11 6.09 7.84
N GLN A 921 41.10 7.10 8.72
CA GLN A 921 42.31 7.62 9.36
C GLN A 921 43.03 6.54 10.18
N LEU A 922 42.27 5.74 10.93
CA LEU A 922 42.80 4.66 11.75
C LEU A 922 43.20 3.42 10.92
N ARG A 923 43.05 3.44 9.59
CA ARG A 923 43.32 2.29 8.70
C ARG A 923 42.59 1.03 9.20
N ALA A 924 41.34 1.20 9.64
CA ALA A 924 40.50 0.11 10.16
C ALA A 924 40.05 -0.82 9.02
N PRO A 925 39.85 -2.13 9.30
CA PRO A 925 39.83 -2.75 10.62
C PRO A 925 41.22 -3.24 11.04
N GLN A 926 41.68 -2.86 12.25
CA GLN A 926 42.92 -3.38 12.84
C GLN A 926 42.62 -4.55 13.78
N LYS A 927 43.52 -5.51 13.97
CA LYS A 927 43.30 -6.62 14.90
C LYS A 927 43.38 -6.12 16.36
N CYS A 928 42.25 -6.07 17.06
CA CYS A 928 42.12 -5.49 18.40
C CYS A 928 41.59 -6.52 19.42
N GLN A 929 41.91 -6.33 20.71
CA GLN A 929 41.20 -7.02 21.80
C GLN A 929 39.83 -6.36 22.02
N GLY A 930 38.83 -7.11 22.51
CA GLY A 930 37.49 -6.57 22.81
C GLY A 930 36.42 -6.74 21.72
N TYR A 931 36.77 -7.31 20.56
CA TYR A 931 35.81 -7.55 19.47
C TYR A 931 34.61 -8.45 19.82
N TRP A 932 34.73 -9.28 20.86
CA TRP A 932 33.62 -10.08 21.35
C TRP A 932 32.49 -9.19 21.93
N MET A 933 32.82 -8.09 22.61
CA MET A 933 31.82 -7.14 23.13
C MET A 933 31.12 -6.42 21.98
N LEU A 934 31.89 -5.94 21.00
CA LEU A 934 31.35 -5.27 19.82
C LEU A 934 30.44 -6.21 19.01
N SER A 935 30.81 -7.49 18.91
CA SER A 935 30.00 -8.55 18.30
C SER A 935 28.63 -8.74 19.00
N ILE A 936 28.60 -8.71 20.34
CA ILE A 936 27.35 -8.76 21.10
C ILE A 936 26.49 -7.52 20.83
N VAL A 937 27.10 -6.33 20.85
CA VAL A 937 26.38 -5.07 20.61
C VAL A 937 25.74 -5.05 19.21
N PHE A 938 26.43 -5.48 18.17
CA PHE A 938 25.83 -5.59 16.84
C PHE A 938 24.68 -6.59 16.74
N TYR A 939 24.76 -7.69 17.51
CA TYR A 939 23.66 -8.65 17.59
C TYR A 939 22.43 -8.03 18.27
N VAL A 940 22.63 -7.24 19.32
CA VAL A 940 21.56 -6.49 20.00
C VAL A 940 20.97 -5.43 19.05
N LEU A 941 21.80 -4.67 18.33
CA LEU A 941 21.33 -3.70 17.33
C LEU A 941 20.51 -4.37 16.22
N ALA A 942 20.92 -5.55 15.75
CA ALA A 942 20.13 -6.32 14.79
C ALA A 942 18.74 -6.69 15.34
N GLY A 943 18.64 -7.01 16.65
CA GLY A 943 17.37 -7.22 17.33
C GLY A 943 16.52 -5.95 17.43
N VAL A 944 17.13 -4.79 17.75
CA VAL A 944 16.45 -3.48 17.78
C VAL A 944 15.85 -3.14 16.42
N VAL A 945 16.56 -3.41 15.33
CA VAL A 945 16.05 -3.20 13.96
C VAL A 945 14.75 -3.96 13.71
N LEU A 946 14.69 -5.24 14.09
CA LEU A 946 13.49 -6.06 13.86
C LEU A 946 12.32 -5.72 14.80
N LEU A 947 12.59 -5.12 15.97
CA LEU A 947 11.56 -4.75 16.94
C LEU A 947 10.97 -3.36 16.72
N TYR A 948 11.77 -2.41 16.23
CA TYR A 948 11.41 -0.98 16.26
C TYR A 948 11.53 -0.24 14.92
N CYS A 949 12.02 -0.88 13.86
CA CYS A 949 12.34 -0.19 12.59
C CYS A 949 11.66 -0.82 11.35
N GLN A 950 10.74 -1.78 11.51
CA GLN A 950 10.10 -2.45 10.37
C GLN A 950 9.00 -1.57 9.75
N ALA A 951 8.17 -0.92 10.56
CA ALA A 951 7.15 0.02 10.11
C ALA A 951 7.71 1.45 10.00
N ALA A 952 8.45 1.91 11.01
CA ALA A 952 9.11 3.21 11.07
C ALA A 952 10.53 3.13 10.47
N ILE A 953 10.59 3.07 9.14
CA ILE A 953 11.82 2.83 8.36
C ILE A 953 12.88 3.92 8.62
N TYR A 954 12.47 5.17 8.86
CA TYR A 954 13.39 6.28 9.14
C TYR A 954 14.33 6.02 10.33
N ARG A 955 13.91 5.22 11.31
CA ARG A 955 14.71 4.87 12.50
C ARG A 955 15.97 4.08 12.16
N LEU A 956 16.00 3.42 10.99
CA LEU A 956 17.18 2.71 10.49
C LEU A 956 18.39 3.64 10.34
N THR A 957 18.16 4.91 10.00
CA THR A 957 19.26 5.88 9.81
C THR A 957 20.07 6.09 11.10
N PHE A 958 19.40 6.08 12.25
CA PHE A 958 20.05 6.17 13.57
C PHE A 958 20.77 4.89 13.95
N VAL A 959 20.21 3.72 13.63
CA VAL A 959 20.86 2.44 13.91
C VAL A 959 22.14 2.26 13.08
N ILE A 960 22.09 2.63 11.79
CA ILE A 960 23.28 2.62 10.92
C ILE A 960 24.33 3.58 11.49
N ALA A 961 23.95 4.81 11.83
CA ALA A 961 24.87 5.77 12.45
C ALA A 961 25.50 5.25 13.75
N GLY A 962 24.72 4.63 14.63
CA GLY A 962 25.21 4.01 15.85
C GLY A 962 26.21 2.89 15.59
N ALA A 963 25.98 2.05 14.57
CA ALA A 963 26.91 0.99 14.20
C ALA A 963 28.26 1.53 13.71
N PHE A 964 28.26 2.59 12.89
CA PHE A 964 29.47 3.29 12.45
C PHE A 964 30.22 3.92 13.64
N ALA A 965 29.49 4.61 14.53
CA ALA A 965 30.07 5.25 15.71
C ALA A 965 30.73 4.24 16.66
N LEU A 966 30.05 3.13 16.96
CA LEU A 966 30.58 2.08 17.84
C LEU A 966 31.86 1.45 17.28
N LEU A 967 31.94 1.24 15.95
CA LEU A 967 33.18 0.80 15.31
C LEU A 967 34.30 1.81 15.48
N ALA A 968 34.02 3.07 15.16
CA ALA A 968 35.01 4.13 15.17
C ALA A 968 35.55 4.37 16.59
N VAL A 969 34.67 4.39 17.60
CA VAL A 969 35.04 4.50 19.02
C VAL A 969 35.85 3.29 19.49
N HIS A 970 35.43 2.06 19.15
CA HIS A 970 36.19 0.86 19.53
C HIS A 970 37.61 0.87 18.94
N GLN A 971 37.76 1.17 17.64
CA GLN A 971 39.08 1.27 17.01
C GLN A 971 39.90 2.41 17.61
N GLY A 972 39.29 3.57 17.83
CA GLY A 972 39.96 4.75 18.38
C GLY A 972 40.47 4.53 19.80
N LEU A 973 39.65 3.96 20.68
CA LEU A 973 40.04 3.63 22.06
C LEU A 973 41.18 2.60 22.09
N TRP A 974 41.17 1.62 21.20
CA TRP A 974 42.24 0.63 21.13
C TRP A 974 43.57 1.25 20.68
N VAL A 975 43.56 2.10 19.64
CA VAL A 975 44.77 2.80 19.18
C VAL A 975 45.30 3.75 20.26
N LEU A 976 44.41 4.46 20.96
CA LEU A 976 44.78 5.33 22.08
C LEU A 976 45.38 4.52 23.23
N TRP A 977 44.76 3.39 23.60
CA TRP A 977 45.27 2.51 24.65
C TRP A 977 46.64 1.94 24.28
N ARG A 978 46.81 1.48 23.04
CA ARG A 978 48.10 0.98 22.54
C ARG A 978 49.20 2.04 22.65
N ARG A 979 48.91 3.29 22.27
CA ARG A 979 49.84 4.43 22.37
C ARG A 979 50.15 4.87 23.80
N LEU A 980 49.23 4.64 24.74
CA LEU A 980 49.43 4.93 26.17
C LEU A 980 50.14 3.79 26.90
N SER A 981 50.03 2.56 26.39
CA SER A 981 50.71 1.37 26.93
C SER A 981 52.11 1.13 26.35
N SER A 982 52.43 1.77 25.23
CA SER A 982 53.77 1.83 24.62
C SER A 982 54.49 3.06 25.14
#